data_AF-A0A2D5Q8E7-F1
#
_entry.id   AF-A0A2D5Q8E7-F1
#
_cell.length_a   1.000
_cell.length_b   1.000
_cell.length_c   1.000
_cell.angle_alpha   90.00
_cell.angle_beta   90.00
_cell.angle_gamma   90.00
#
_symmetry.space_group_name_H-M   'P 1'
#
loop_
_entity.id
_entity.type
_entity.pdbx_description
1 polymer ?
#
loop_
_entity_poly.entity_id
_entity_poly.type
_entity_poly.pdbx_seq_one_letter_code
_entity_poly.pdbx_strand_id
1 'polypeptide(L)'
;MTSPSIVHAYEADMIAPLFLAILTAAFFWHNVVPRQLKGLQVAFPTGPRTYEVHQVTSTVEDVRKLLARRGTRLGVASYLMALTGSLVLLFEFLNFRAGNSAGYHAPSVAFALVLIVIPAVVSSGTSLGAQIIKPHGVSRASLQSNSTLRNASYFALTVAWLLLAMGIGAVLMTRDVSPTTLYSTVALVAFSPAILAYGRVLGSSWHALKQSSEQIAKGRASPFHNHLPNARQQFVAQVVHLNLVVMPFVAANTLLSLILLAYNPDMFVHSDRVLNLPEYRLQSTYMEEGGLLGFGLIELFSHIPQAGIRVPIVTTLLLFLLLNVAAIGFLFVYEVARILFLDIQDVSGRGGIRLADSRLLRAEPIQQAHVLNFCFTGFAGQSMLLLALAMITFWDSSFLPQGAQCGEWEADVCAVFEKDMLEQLTWMLASAGQVAFLVVWGLSRSRSTQLDEITFDASMDEDRTRLRGMSDMIYLKQRPTAELLGNDNWNTAIERFEASTQGQEAMLVGLDMIRSTQAKMLLHVGLGRWDEAEEMAVDLLALQGGRDAQTARLVLCAASLAQRDYQEAVPRLALLNNDDVEAVRLRWVASLLTGKQHLDRDGQSMLSVDPLRKDNIRMLKEFEQGETTLRSGHVRQPAQRAMYLAEIARLRMMRRSEEALNHLERTMRRMNESTWVQGRLVQALLNFDDGRSLTAINTVKELAKDYPRHPHVRAVLHQLALLGKATRPPSEPTKIHWVIERETDWKHAWPLHNVAVAPVLDTQELKQHALKANAWSLLLGEQGVSKPAGKKAYKQLPDEVPLGLYTHLGGLTITISGMPVDLGLPSNIDIGAARKLGLLDA
;
A
#
# COMPACT_ATOMS: atom_id res chain seq x y z
N MET A 1 3.14 -18.89 53.21
CA MET A 1 1.99 -18.46 52.39
C MET A 1 1.48 -19.70 51.67
N THR A 2 0.19 -19.99 51.74
CA THR A 2 -0.42 -21.16 51.09
C THR A 2 -0.47 -20.95 49.57
N SER A 3 0.03 -21.91 48.81
CA SER A 3 -0.07 -21.92 47.35
C SER A 3 -1.54 -21.87 46.90
N PRO A 4 -1.88 -21.14 45.83
CA PRO A 4 -3.26 -21.12 45.32
C PRO A 4 -3.70 -22.50 44.88
N SER A 5 -5.00 -22.82 44.99
CA SER A 5 -5.60 -24.06 44.46
C SER A 5 -6.52 -23.74 43.26
N ILE A 6 -6.73 -24.69 42.35
CA ILE A 6 -7.74 -24.53 41.28
C ILE A 6 -9.12 -24.89 41.83
N VAL A 7 -10.05 -23.95 41.75
CA VAL A 7 -11.46 -24.15 42.09
C VAL A 7 -12.23 -24.47 40.80
N HIS A 8 -12.77 -25.69 40.72
CA HIS A 8 -13.53 -26.16 39.55
C HIS A 8 -15.03 -25.78 39.61
N ALA A 9 -15.49 -25.20 40.72
CA ALA A 9 -16.88 -24.79 40.91
C ALA A 9 -17.21 -23.45 40.21
N TYR A 10 -18.44 -23.34 39.72
CA TYR A 10 -18.99 -22.08 39.19
C TYR A 10 -19.53 -21.22 40.35
N GLU A 11 -18.63 -20.51 41.01
CA GLU A 11 -18.97 -19.62 42.13
C GLU A 11 -19.27 -18.19 41.64
N ALA A 12 -20.12 -17.47 42.37
CA ALA A 12 -20.48 -16.09 42.03
C ALA A 12 -19.26 -15.14 42.02
N ASP A 13 -18.23 -15.50 42.79
CA ASP A 13 -16.98 -14.75 42.92
C ASP A 13 -16.14 -14.73 41.64
N MET A 14 -16.45 -15.60 40.66
CA MET A 14 -15.89 -15.59 39.30
C MET A 14 -16.46 -14.46 38.42
N ILE A 15 -17.66 -13.95 38.72
CA ILE A 15 -18.33 -12.93 37.88
C ILE A 15 -17.59 -11.59 38.00
N ALA A 16 -17.09 -11.25 39.18
CA ALA A 16 -16.40 -9.99 39.44
C ALA A 16 -15.15 -9.79 38.56
N PRO A 17 -14.17 -10.72 38.51
CA PRO A 17 -12.97 -10.56 37.67
C PRO A 17 -13.31 -10.52 36.16
N LEU A 18 -14.25 -11.34 35.70
CA LEU A 18 -14.70 -11.33 34.31
C LEU A 18 -15.37 -10.00 33.92
N PHE A 19 -16.29 -9.51 34.75
CA PHE A 19 -16.98 -8.25 34.51
C PHE A 19 -16.02 -7.07 34.50
N LEU A 20 -15.08 -7.03 35.45
CA LEU A 20 -14.10 -5.97 35.57
C LEU A 20 -13.08 -6.01 34.42
N ALA A 21 -12.70 -7.19 33.94
CA ALA A 21 -11.90 -7.37 32.73
C ALA A 21 -12.61 -6.78 31.50
N ILE A 22 -13.88 -7.15 31.27
CA ILE A 22 -14.67 -6.68 30.12
C ILE A 22 -14.87 -5.17 30.18
N LEU A 23 -15.23 -4.63 31.36
CA LEU A 23 -15.44 -3.19 31.54
C LEU A 23 -14.15 -2.40 31.28
N THR A 24 -13.02 -2.90 31.79
CA THR A 24 -11.71 -2.28 31.59
C THR A 24 -11.28 -2.35 30.13
N ALA A 25 -11.48 -3.48 29.45
CA ALA A 25 -11.21 -3.64 28.03
C ALA A 25 -12.08 -2.71 27.16
N ALA A 26 -13.37 -2.57 27.51
CA ALA A 26 -14.29 -1.66 26.83
C ALA A 26 -13.91 -0.18 27.03
N PHE A 27 -13.53 0.19 28.26
CA PHE A 27 -13.01 1.52 28.57
C PHE A 27 -11.75 1.82 27.77
N PHE A 28 -10.83 0.85 27.71
CA PHE A 28 -9.58 0.96 26.98
C PHE A 28 -9.84 1.16 25.47
N TRP A 29 -10.76 0.39 24.89
CA TRP A 29 -11.18 0.50 23.50
C TRP A 29 -11.79 1.87 23.17
N HIS A 30 -12.70 2.37 24.01
CA HIS A 30 -13.43 3.60 23.70
C HIS A 30 -12.57 4.86 23.88
N ASN A 31 -11.65 4.84 24.86
CA ASN A 31 -10.94 6.03 25.33
C ASN A 31 -9.45 6.01 25.02
N VAL A 32 -8.76 4.89 25.19
CA VAL A 32 -7.28 4.84 25.09
C VAL A 32 -6.84 4.59 23.67
N VAL A 33 -7.33 3.54 23.01
CA VAL A 33 -6.95 3.18 21.63
C VAL A 33 -7.07 4.35 20.65
N PRO A 34 -8.20 5.10 20.62
CA PRO A 34 -8.36 6.17 19.66
C PRO A 34 -7.47 7.39 19.95
N ARG A 35 -7.09 7.59 21.22
CA ARG A 35 -6.17 8.66 21.63
C ARG A 35 -4.72 8.32 21.29
N GLN A 36 -4.33 7.06 21.39
CA GLN A 36 -2.96 6.61 21.06
C GLN A 36 -2.67 6.64 19.55
N LEU A 37 -3.69 6.36 18.73
CA LEU A 37 -3.60 6.43 17.27
C LEU A 37 -3.89 7.84 16.71
N LYS A 38 -4.14 8.84 17.55
CA LYS A 38 -4.25 10.23 17.10
C LYS A 38 -2.88 10.70 16.61
N GLY A 39 -2.85 11.37 15.45
CA GLY A 39 -1.61 11.89 14.87
C GLY A 39 -0.80 10.86 14.08
N LEU A 40 -1.42 9.81 13.53
CA LEU A 40 -0.76 8.98 12.51
C LEU A 40 -0.30 9.84 11.35
N GLN A 41 0.93 9.59 10.87
CA GLN A 41 1.58 10.37 9.84
C GLN A 41 2.17 9.47 8.76
N VAL A 42 2.30 10.02 7.55
CA VAL A 42 2.89 9.34 6.40
C VAL A 42 3.95 10.27 5.80
N ALA A 43 5.14 9.75 5.53
CA ALA A 43 6.20 10.47 4.82
C ALA A 43 6.28 9.98 3.37
N PHE A 44 6.47 10.90 2.42
CA PHE A 44 6.65 10.53 1.02
C PHE A 44 7.80 11.35 0.38
N PRO A 45 8.53 10.75 -0.57
CA PRO A 45 9.64 11.42 -1.22
C PRO A 45 9.12 12.49 -2.19
N THR A 46 9.63 13.71 -2.09
CA THR A 46 9.33 14.80 -3.03
C THR A 46 10.51 15.20 -3.89
N GLY A 47 11.72 14.84 -3.47
CA GLY A 47 12.95 15.17 -4.17
C GLY A 47 14.14 14.34 -3.66
N PRO A 48 15.35 14.58 -4.18
CA PRO A 48 16.54 13.89 -3.72
C PRO A 48 16.80 14.25 -2.26
N ARG A 49 16.56 13.28 -1.36
CA ARG A 49 16.74 13.40 0.11
C ARG A 49 15.78 14.36 0.80
N THR A 50 14.65 14.69 0.19
CA THR A 50 13.59 15.49 0.81
C THR A 50 12.31 14.68 0.92
N TYR A 51 11.74 14.62 2.12
CA TYR A 51 10.50 13.93 2.42
C TYR A 51 9.50 14.92 3.02
N GLU A 52 8.26 14.81 2.60
CA GLU A 52 7.16 15.57 3.18
C GLU A 52 6.33 14.68 4.10
N VAL A 53 5.97 15.20 5.26
CA VAL A 53 5.23 14.45 6.30
C VAL A 53 3.80 14.98 6.39
N HIS A 54 2.81 14.10 6.26
CA HIS A 54 1.39 14.46 6.37
C HIS A 54 0.70 13.74 7.51
N GLN A 55 -0.24 14.42 8.15
CA GLN A 55 -1.11 13.81 9.15
C GLN A 55 -2.29 13.09 8.47
N VAL A 56 -2.42 11.81 8.74
CA VAL A 56 -3.55 10.97 8.28
C VAL A 56 -4.76 11.10 9.22
N THR A 57 -4.52 11.20 10.53
CA THR A 57 -5.57 11.29 11.55
C THR A 57 -5.33 12.49 12.46
N SER A 58 -6.11 13.56 12.31
CA SER A 58 -6.01 14.75 13.17
C SER A 58 -6.91 14.64 14.41
N THR A 59 -8.09 14.03 14.28
CA THR A 59 -9.08 13.90 15.36
C THR A 59 -9.29 12.46 15.82
N VAL A 60 -9.84 12.32 17.04
CA VAL A 60 -10.25 11.01 17.58
C VAL A 60 -11.38 10.40 16.75
N GLU A 61 -12.23 11.22 16.15
CA GLU A 61 -13.31 10.76 15.27
C GLU A 61 -12.78 10.17 13.96
N ASP A 62 -11.74 10.75 13.38
CA ASP A 62 -11.10 10.20 12.18
C ASP A 62 -10.51 8.81 12.46
N VAL A 63 -9.87 8.64 13.61
CA VAL A 63 -9.36 7.34 14.07
C VAL A 63 -10.51 6.35 14.25
N ARG A 64 -11.62 6.75 14.89
CA ARG A 64 -12.80 5.87 15.05
C ARG A 64 -13.38 5.45 13.70
N LYS A 65 -13.50 6.38 12.75
CA LYS A 65 -13.95 6.08 11.37
C LYS A 65 -13.01 5.11 10.68
N LEU A 66 -11.71 5.26 10.87
CA LEU A 66 -10.69 4.37 10.30
C LEU A 66 -10.78 2.97 10.91
N LEU A 67 -10.90 2.86 12.24
CA LEU A 67 -11.04 1.59 12.97
C LEU A 67 -12.37 0.87 12.69
N ALA A 68 -13.44 1.60 12.37
CA ALA A 68 -14.76 1.03 12.05
C ALA A 68 -14.83 0.36 10.66
N ARG A 69 -13.83 0.59 9.79
CA ARG A 69 -13.80 0.03 8.43
C ARG A 69 -13.74 -1.49 8.47
N ARG A 70 -14.28 -2.13 7.42
CA ARG A 70 -14.27 -3.61 7.31
C ARG A 70 -12.85 -4.19 7.34
N GLY A 71 -11.86 -3.45 6.84
CA GLY A 71 -10.46 -3.90 6.77
C GLY A 71 -9.77 -4.08 8.13
N THR A 72 -10.18 -3.35 9.18
CA THR A 72 -9.54 -3.34 10.52
C THR A 72 -10.21 -4.26 11.53
N ARG A 73 -11.40 -4.81 11.24
CA ARG A 73 -12.23 -5.52 12.22
C ARG A 73 -11.56 -6.75 12.82
N LEU A 74 -10.85 -7.53 12.01
CA LEU A 74 -10.17 -8.74 12.46
C LEU A 74 -9.02 -8.40 13.42
N GLY A 75 -8.20 -7.40 13.08
CA GLY A 75 -7.14 -6.89 13.95
C GLY A 75 -7.67 -6.37 15.27
N VAL A 76 -8.71 -5.53 15.22
CA VAL A 76 -9.35 -5.01 16.43
C VAL A 76 -9.88 -6.15 17.32
N ALA A 77 -10.57 -7.12 16.74
CA ALA A 77 -11.10 -8.27 17.49
C ALA A 77 -9.97 -9.10 18.13
N SER A 78 -8.91 -9.40 17.37
CA SER A 78 -7.73 -10.12 17.86
C SER A 78 -7.05 -9.39 19.02
N TYR A 79 -6.92 -8.07 18.92
CA TYR A 79 -6.34 -7.25 19.99
C TYR A 79 -7.21 -7.25 21.26
N LEU A 80 -8.51 -7.04 21.12
CA LEU A 80 -9.43 -6.99 22.25
C LEU A 80 -9.57 -8.36 22.94
N MET A 81 -9.57 -9.46 22.17
CA MET A 81 -9.51 -10.81 22.73
C MET A 81 -8.27 -10.96 23.62
N ALA A 82 -7.08 -10.70 23.07
CA ALA A 82 -5.83 -10.90 23.79
C ALA A 82 -5.72 -10.01 25.03
N LEU A 83 -6.10 -8.73 24.92
CA LEU A 83 -6.14 -7.80 26.05
C LEU A 83 -7.13 -8.26 27.14
N THR A 84 -8.32 -8.71 26.74
CA THR A 84 -9.33 -9.20 27.70
C THR A 84 -8.81 -10.45 28.41
N GLY A 85 -8.19 -11.39 27.70
CA GLY A 85 -7.58 -12.57 28.30
C GLY A 85 -6.51 -12.23 29.35
N SER A 86 -5.58 -11.34 29.03
CA SER A 86 -4.57 -10.87 30.00
C SER A 86 -5.19 -10.17 31.21
N LEU A 87 -6.24 -9.36 31.01
CA LEU A 87 -6.95 -8.70 32.10
C LEU A 87 -7.74 -9.67 32.99
N VAL A 88 -8.31 -10.74 32.42
CA VAL A 88 -8.97 -11.79 33.21
C VAL A 88 -7.97 -12.45 34.16
N LEU A 89 -6.77 -12.82 33.67
CA LEU A 89 -5.70 -13.35 34.53
C LEU A 89 -5.29 -12.36 35.62
N LEU A 90 -5.15 -11.06 35.27
CA LEU A 90 -4.81 -10.01 36.23
C LEU A 90 -5.84 -9.89 37.34
N PHE A 91 -7.13 -9.85 36.99
CA PHE A 91 -8.19 -9.65 37.97
C PHE A 91 -8.46 -10.89 38.81
N GLU A 92 -8.29 -12.10 38.27
CA GLU A 92 -8.28 -13.33 39.07
C GLU A 92 -7.16 -13.32 40.12
N PHE A 93 -5.94 -12.91 39.73
CA PHE A 93 -4.83 -12.73 40.66
C PHE A 93 -5.12 -11.71 41.75
N LEU A 94 -5.67 -10.55 41.39
CA LEU A 94 -6.04 -9.54 42.37
C LEU A 94 -7.16 -10.03 43.29
N ASN A 95 -8.12 -10.81 42.78
CA ASN A 95 -9.22 -11.37 43.57
C ASN A 95 -8.73 -12.37 44.61
N PHE A 96 -7.81 -13.26 44.23
CA PHE A 96 -7.14 -14.19 45.15
C PHE A 96 -6.31 -13.43 46.20
N ARG A 97 -5.50 -12.44 45.77
CA ARG A 97 -4.64 -11.66 46.67
C ARG A 97 -5.42 -10.79 47.66
N ALA A 98 -6.61 -10.34 47.27
CA ALA A 98 -7.50 -9.58 48.15
C ALA A 98 -8.20 -10.47 49.20
N GLY A 99 -8.07 -11.80 49.12
CA GLY A 99 -8.70 -12.75 50.04
C GLY A 99 -10.18 -13.02 49.73
N ASN A 100 -10.67 -12.60 48.57
CA ASN A 100 -12.07 -12.78 48.15
C ASN A 100 -12.35 -14.18 47.56
N SER A 101 -11.31 -14.94 47.21
CA SER A 101 -11.43 -16.30 46.65
C SER A 101 -10.43 -17.25 47.32
N ALA A 102 -10.83 -18.51 47.50
CA ALA A 102 -9.97 -19.57 48.02
C ALA A 102 -8.89 -20.03 47.01
N GLY A 103 -9.05 -19.68 45.73
CA GLY A 103 -8.16 -20.10 44.65
C GLY A 103 -8.49 -19.47 43.30
N TYR A 104 -7.93 -20.02 42.22
CA TYR A 104 -8.23 -19.58 40.86
C TYR A 104 -9.38 -20.37 40.26
N HIS A 105 -10.34 -19.69 39.65
CA HIS A 105 -11.48 -20.35 39.01
C HIS A 105 -11.05 -20.99 37.68
N ALA A 106 -11.15 -22.32 37.58
CA ALA A 106 -10.79 -23.08 36.38
C ALA A 106 -11.47 -22.55 35.10
N PRO A 107 -12.78 -22.23 35.09
CA PRO A 107 -13.44 -21.74 33.88
C PRO A 107 -12.93 -20.36 33.42
N SER A 108 -12.58 -19.49 34.37
CA SER A 108 -12.07 -18.13 34.12
C SER A 108 -10.66 -18.18 33.52
N VAL A 109 -9.78 -19.00 34.10
CA VAL A 109 -8.41 -19.21 33.60
C VAL A 109 -8.42 -19.88 32.22
N ALA A 110 -9.27 -20.90 32.01
CA ALA A 110 -9.41 -21.54 30.70
C ALA A 110 -9.89 -20.55 29.62
N PHE A 111 -10.89 -19.72 29.95
CA PHE A 111 -11.37 -18.66 29.05
C PHE A 111 -10.26 -17.66 28.72
N ALA A 112 -9.47 -17.23 29.71
CA ALA A 112 -8.36 -16.32 29.52
C ALA A 112 -7.27 -16.90 28.60
N LEU A 113 -6.89 -18.17 28.78
CA LEU A 113 -5.90 -18.85 27.96
C LEU A 113 -6.36 -18.93 26.49
N VAL A 114 -7.62 -19.29 26.24
CA VAL A 114 -8.19 -19.31 24.88
C VAL A 114 -8.13 -17.93 24.22
N LEU A 115 -8.47 -16.89 24.98
CA LEU A 115 -8.42 -15.50 24.52
C LEU A 115 -7.00 -14.99 24.21
N ILE A 116 -5.95 -15.62 24.75
CA ILE A 116 -4.54 -15.27 24.50
C ILE A 116 -3.96 -16.11 23.35
N VAL A 117 -4.18 -17.43 23.37
CA VAL A 117 -3.57 -18.37 22.41
C VAL A 117 -4.14 -18.19 20.99
N ILE A 118 -5.46 -18.00 20.84
CA ILE A 118 -6.07 -17.82 19.51
C ILE A 118 -5.46 -16.60 18.79
N PRO A 119 -5.43 -15.39 19.41
CA PRO A 119 -4.75 -14.24 18.81
C PRO A 119 -3.27 -14.47 18.53
N ALA A 120 -2.53 -15.17 19.39
CA ALA A 120 -1.12 -15.46 19.17
C ALA A 120 -0.89 -16.32 17.90
N VAL A 121 -1.73 -17.34 17.66
CA VAL A 121 -1.67 -18.16 16.45
C VAL A 121 -2.02 -17.34 15.20
N VAL A 122 -3.06 -16.50 15.28
CA VAL A 122 -3.43 -15.57 14.19
C VAL A 122 -2.31 -14.56 13.91
N SER A 123 -1.59 -14.13 14.94
CA SER A 123 -0.42 -13.24 14.88
C SER A 123 0.71 -13.85 14.06
N SER A 124 1.03 -15.13 14.30
CA SER A 124 2.03 -15.87 13.51
C SER A 124 1.63 -15.99 12.04
N GLY A 125 0.37 -16.34 11.77
CA GLY A 125 -0.15 -16.49 10.42
C GLY A 125 -0.10 -15.21 9.60
N THR A 126 -0.58 -14.11 10.18
CA THR A 126 -0.58 -12.80 9.52
C THR A 126 0.84 -12.23 9.33
N SER A 127 1.74 -12.44 10.30
CA SER A 127 3.15 -12.07 10.21
C SER A 127 3.92 -12.87 9.16
N LEU A 128 3.66 -14.17 9.04
CA LEU A 128 4.24 -15.02 8.01
C LEU A 128 3.77 -14.58 6.62
N GLY A 129 2.47 -14.35 6.47
CA GLY A 129 1.86 -13.87 5.24
C GLY A 129 2.48 -12.55 4.76
N ALA A 130 2.65 -11.57 5.66
CA ALA A 130 3.25 -10.29 5.32
C ALA A 130 4.75 -10.35 4.98
N GLN A 131 5.48 -11.36 5.49
CA GLN A 131 6.90 -11.53 5.21
C GLN A 131 7.18 -12.28 3.91
N ILE A 132 6.29 -13.21 3.52
CA ILE A 132 6.45 -14.04 2.31
C ILE A 132 5.75 -13.43 1.10
N ILE A 133 4.53 -12.91 1.29
CA ILE A 133 3.72 -12.38 0.19
C ILE A 133 4.10 -10.92 0.00
N LYS A 134 4.76 -10.61 -1.13
CA LYS A 134 5.16 -9.25 -1.47
C LYS A 134 3.94 -8.31 -1.45
N PRO A 135 4.07 -7.10 -0.88
CA PRO A 135 2.99 -6.11 -0.90
C PRO A 135 2.64 -5.75 -2.35
N HIS A 136 1.35 -5.60 -2.62
CA HIS A 136 0.89 -5.01 -3.88
C HIS A 136 1.31 -3.53 -3.91
N GLY A 137 2.06 -3.14 -4.95
CA GLY A 137 2.64 -1.80 -5.09
C GLY A 137 4.04 -1.73 -5.69
N VAL A 138 4.72 -2.86 -5.95
CA VAL A 138 6.05 -2.88 -6.63
C VAL A 138 5.99 -3.52 -8.03
N SER A 139 4.87 -4.13 -8.39
CA SER A 139 4.65 -4.74 -9.71
C SER A 139 3.30 -4.28 -10.25
N ARG A 140 3.31 -3.89 -11.54
CA ARG A 140 2.28 -3.23 -12.37
C ARG A 140 0.95 -3.98 -12.54
N ALA A 141 0.50 -4.76 -11.55
CA ALA A 141 -0.79 -5.43 -11.61
C ALA A 141 -1.25 -5.77 -10.19
N SER A 142 -2.50 -5.43 -9.88
CA SER A 142 -3.29 -5.86 -8.72
C SER A 142 -3.26 -4.97 -7.47
N LEU A 143 -3.65 -3.70 -7.59
CA LEU A 143 -4.34 -3.02 -6.48
C LEU A 143 -5.79 -3.53 -6.39
N GLN A 144 -5.94 -4.67 -5.72
CA GLN A 144 -7.12 -5.20 -5.00
C GLN A 144 -7.88 -6.41 -5.58
N SER A 145 -8.33 -7.17 -4.58
CA SER A 145 -9.52 -8.00 -4.54
C SER A 145 -9.38 -9.42 -5.11
N ASN A 146 -8.50 -10.17 -4.46
CA ASN A 146 -8.97 -11.47 -4.00
C ASN A 146 -8.64 -11.62 -2.52
N SER A 147 -9.26 -10.78 -1.67
CA SER A 147 -9.15 -10.88 -0.22
C SER A 147 -9.48 -12.29 0.27
N THR A 148 -10.34 -13.02 -0.44
CA THR A 148 -10.61 -14.44 -0.20
C THR A 148 -9.41 -15.32 -0.52
N LEU A 149 -8.78 -15.21 -1.69
CA LEU A 149 -7.57 -15.97 -2.03
C LEU A 149 -6.39 -15.61 -1.13
N ARG A 150 -6.27 -14.33 -0.74
CA ARG A 150 -5.19 -13.88 0.14
C ARG A 150 -5.42 -14.26 1.59
N ASN A 151 -6.66 -14.19 2.08
CA ASN A 151 -7.00 -14.71 3.40
C ASN A 151 -6.87 -16.24 3.41
N ALA A 152 -7.22 -16.92 2.30
CA ALA A 152 -7.00 -18.35 2.13
C ALA A 152 -5.52 -18.69 2.04
N SER A 153 -4.68 -17.87 1.40
CA SER A 153 -3.24 -18.09 1.36
C SER A 153 -2.58 -17.81 2.71
N TYR A 154 -3.01 -16.79 3.45
CA TYR A 154 -2.60 -16.56 4.83
C TYR A 154 -2.99 -17.75 5.72
N PHE A 155 -4.22 -18.25 5.59
CA PHE A 155 -4.69 -19.41 6.34
C PHE A 155 -3.89 -20.67 5.98
N ALA A 156 -3.73 -20.98 4.70
CA ALA A 156 -2.97 -22.13 4.22
C ALA A 156 -1.50 -22.07 4.67
N LEU A 157 -0.86 -20.90 4.61
CA LEU A 157 0.49 -20.68 5.13
C LEU A 157 0.57 -20.92 6.64
N THR A 158 -0.44 -20.47 7.40
CA THR A 158 -0.49 -20.69 8.85
C THR A 158 -0.59 -22.18 9.17
N VAL A 159 -1.47 -22.91 8.49
CA VAL A 159 -1.65 -24.36 8.67
C VAL A 159 -0.36 -25.09 8.30
N ALA A 160 0.25 -24.77 7.16
CA ALA A 160 1.52 -25.36 6.75
C ALA A 160 2.65 -25.10 7.76
N TRP A 161 2.70 -23.89 8.34
CA TRP A 161 3.69 -23.54 9.36
C TRP A 161 3.49 -24.29 10.68
N LEU A 162 2.25 -24.42 11.14
CA LEU A 162 1.94 -25.20 12.35
C LEU A 162 2.23 -26.69 12.14
N LEU A 163 1.95 -27.24 10.95
CA LEU A 163 2.35 -28.60 10.59
C LEU A 163 3.87 -28.77 10.61
N LEU A 164 4.63 -27.79 10.14
CA LEU A 164 6.09 -27.79 10.21
C LEU A 164 6.59 -27.75 11.67
N ALA A 165 5.97 -26.92 12.53
CA ALA A 165 6.30 -26.87 13.95
C ALA A 165 6.05 -28.21 14.65
N MET A 166 4.93 -28.88 14.34
CA MET A 166 4.65 -30.23 14.81
C MET A 166 5.63 -31.27 14.25
N GLY A 167 6.04 -31.14 12.99
CA GLY A 167 7.06 -32.01 12.39
C GLY A 167 8.41 -31.90 13.11
N ILE A 168 8.82 -30.70 13.52
CA ILE A 168 10.02 -30.49 14.36
C ILE A 168 9.83 -31.14 15.73
N GLY A 169 8.63 -31.01 16.32
CA GLY A 169 8.28 -31.72 17.56
C GLY A 169 8.43 -33.23 17.44
N ALA A 170 7.95 -33.84 16.36
CA ALA A 170 8.11 -35.28 16.12
C ALA A 170 9.59 -35.70 16.03
N VAL A 171 10.44 -34.90 15.37
CA VAL A 171 11.88 -35.17 15.32
C VAL A 171 12.53 -35.06 16.71
N LEU A 172 12.15 -34.08 17.52
CA LEU A 172 12.67 -33.95 18.89
C LEU A 172 12.20 -35.09 19.80
N MET A 173 10.97 -35.57 19.64
CA MET A 173 10.47 -36.76 20.34
C MET A 173 11.31 -38.00 19.99
N THR A 174 11.71 -38.19 18.73
CA THR A 174 12.60 -39.31 18.35
C THR A 174 14.02 -39.23 18.92
N ARG A 175 14.41 -38.09 19.49
CA ARG A 175 15.73 -37.88 20.11
C ARG A 175 15.70 -37.92 21.64
N ASP A 176 14.59 -38.35 22.24
CA ASP A 176 14.42 -38.44 23.70
C ASP A 176 14.79 -37.15 24.46
N VAL A 177 14.42 -36.00 23.89
CA VAL A 177 14.60 -34.69 24.52
C VAL A 177 13.59 -34.49 25.66
N SER A 178 13.98 -33.76 26.72
CA SER A 178 13.07 -33.48 27.86
C SER A 178 11.73 -32.88 27.40
N PRO A 179 10.60 -33.23 28.05
CA PRO A 179 9.28 -32.73 27.66
C PRO A 179 9.20 -31.19 27.74
N THR A 180 9.90 -30.58 28.70
CA THR A 180 10.04 -29.12 28.84
C THR A 180 10.66 -28.47 27.61
N THR A 181 11.78 -29.03 27.11
CA THR A 181 12.49 -28.52 25.93
C THR A 181 11.72 -28.82 24.64
N LEU A 182 11.01 -29.94 24.59
CA LEU A 182 10.14 -30.31 23.47
C LEU A 182 9.05 -29.26 23.24
N TYR A 183 8.22 -29.00 24.25
CA TYR A 183 7.07 -28.10 24.12
C TYR A 183 7.49 -26.64 23.93
N SER A 184 8.52 -26.18 24.66
CA SER A 184 9.06 -24.81 24.51
C SER A 184 9.64 -24.58 23.11
N THR A 185 10.34 -25.57 22.52
CA THR A 185 10.88 -25.45 21.16
C THR A 185 9.78 -25.46 20.10
N VAL A 186 8.78 -26.33 20.21
CA VAL A 186 7.63 -26.36 19.29
C VAL A 186 6.85 -25.05 19.34
N ALA A 187 6.62 -24.51 20.54
CA ALA A 187 5.98 -23.21 20.73
C ALA A 187 6.82 -22.05 20.17
N LEU A 188 8.14 -22.05 20.38
CA LEU A 188 9.05 -21.07 19.76
C LEU A 188 8.91 -21.08 18.24
N VAL A 189 8.94 -22.25 17.60
CA VAL A 189 8.81 -22.36 16.14
C VAL A 189 7.45 -21.85 15.68
N ALA A 190 6.37 -22.24 16.37
CA ALA A 190 5.01 -21.81 16.05
C ALA A 190 4.84 -20.27 16.14
N PHE A 191 5.49 -19.62 17.10
CA PHE A 191 5.41 -18.16 17.32
C PHE A 191 6.53 -17.35 16.64
N SER A 192 7.54 -18.02 16.07
CA SER A 192 8.70 -17.36 15.47
C SER A 192 8.37 -16.37 14.34
N PRO A 193 7.37 -16.54 13.46
CA PRO A 193 7.11 -15.57 12.40
C PRO A 193 6.74 -14.19 12.94
N ALA A 194 5.95 -14.12 14.02
CA ALA A 194 5.56 -12.86 14.65
C ALA A 194 6.78 -12.17 15.31
N ILE A 195 7.64 -12.95 15.96
CA ILE A 195 8.87 -12.45 16.59
C ILE A 195 9.86 -11.91 15.55
N LEU A 196 10.04 -12.62 14.44
CA LEU A 196 10.91 -12.18 13.36
C LEU A 196 10.38 -10.90 12.71
N ALA A 197 9.06 -10.82 12.48
CA ALA A 197 8.44 -9.60 11.96
C ALA A 197 8.69 -8.40 12.89
N TYR A 198 8.55 -8.62 14.19
CA TYR A 198 8.82 -7.62 15.22
C TYR A 198 10.28 -7.14 15.20
N GLY A 199 11.23 -8.07 15.25
CA GLY A 199 12.66 -7.76 15.20
C GLY A 199 13.08 -7.01 13.92
N ARG A 200 12.48 -7.36 12.78
CA ARG A 200 12.72 -6.70 11.48
C ARG A 200 12.21 -5.26 11.43
N VAL A 201 10.97 -5.04 11.87
CA VAL A 201 10.35 -3.70 11.91
C VAL A 201 11.14 -2.77 12.84
N LEU A 202 11.53 -3.26 14.01
CA LEU A 202 12.32 -2.50 14.98
C LEU A 202 13.75 -2.24 14.52
N GLY A 203 14.45 -3.29 14.08
CA GLY A 203 15.85 -3.18 13.68
C GLY A 203 16.05 -2.20 12.52
N SER A 204 15.09 -2.16 11.59
CA SER A 204 15.14 -1.24 10.44
C SER A 204 14.77 0.19 10.79
N SER A 205 13.94 0.43 11.82
CA SER A 205 13.43 1.78 12.20
C SER A 205 14.12 2.40 13.43
N TRP A 206 14.97 1.64 14.14
CA TRP A 206 15.58 2.03 15.41
C TRP A 206 16.24 3.41 15.41
N HIS A 207 17.01 3.75 14.38
CA HIS A 207 17.75 5.02 14.37
C HIS A 207 16.84 6.23 14.27
N ALA A 208 15.84 6.16 13.38
CA ALA A 208 14.86 7.21 13.23
C ALA A 208 14.01 7.38 14.51
N LEU A 209 13.66 6.27 15.17
CA LEU A 209 12.99 6.30 16.48
C LEU A 209 13.84 6.94 17.58
N LYS A 210 15.12 6.57 17.65
CA LYS A 210 16.07 7.15 18.61
C LYS A 210 16.19 8.66 18.41
N GLN A 211 16.37 9.10 17.16
CA GLN A 211 16.48 10.52 16.81
C GLN A 211 15.17 11.29 17.10
N SER A 212 14.02 10.71 16.76
CA SER A 212 12.71 11.32 17.03
C SER A 212 12.47 11.48 18.54
N SER A 213 12.65 10.40 19.31
CA SER A 213 12.46 10.40 20.76
C SER A 213 13.43 11.35 21.47
N GLU A 214 14.67 11.46 20.99
CA GLU A 214 15.67 12.39 21.53
C GLU A 214 15.25 13.86 21.38
N GLN A 215 14.72 14.24 20.22
CA GLN A 215 14.26 15.62 19.97
C GLN A 215 13.03 15.95 20.83
N ILE A 216 12.06 15.03 20.90
CA ILE A 216 10.86 15.19 21.74
C ILE A 216 11.24 15.28 23.22
N ALA A 217 12.17 14.45 23.68
CA ALA A 217 12.68 14.45 25.06
C ALA A 217 13.35 15.79 25.44
N LYS A 218 13.97 16.48 24.48
CA LYS A 218 14.58 17.81 24.63
C LYS A 218 13.60 18.97 24.48
N GLY A 219 12.30 18.69 24.27
CA GLY A 219 11.28 19.72 24.07
C GLY A 219 11.31 20.38 22.69
N ARG A 220 12.04 19.82 21.73
CA ARG A 220 12.12 20.31 20.35
C ARG A 220 11.10 19.57 19.48
N ALA A 221 10.64 20.24 18.42
CA ALA A 221 9.91 19.55 17.35
C ALA A 221 10.83 18.48 16.75
N SER A 222 10.33 17.26 16.59
CA SER A 222 11.10 16.23 15.88
C SER A 222 10.88 16.38 14.38
N PRO A 223 11.80 15.88 13.53
CA PRO A 223 11.61 15.86 12.07
C PRO A 223 10.29 15.18 11.66
N PHE A 224 9.76 14.32 12.52
CA PHE A 224 8.50 13.63 12.32
C PHE A 224 7.33 14.33 13.02
N HIS A 225 7.54 15.18 14.02
CA HIS A 225 6.48 15.86 14.79
C HIS A 225 6.74 17.36 14.84
N ASN A 226 6.02 18.13 14.01
CA ASN A 226 6.17 19.59 13.93
C ASN A 226 5.51 20.38 15.08
N HIS A 227 5.03 19.69 16.12
CA HIS A 227 4.42 20.35 17.27
C HIS A 227 5.35 20.28 18.47
N LEU A 228 5.38 21.35 19.25
CA LEU A 228 6.09 21.39 20.53
C LEU A 228 5.45 20.37 21.48
N PRO A 229 6.22 19.43 22.05
CA PRO A 229 5.66 18.39 22.90
C PRO A 229 5.30 18.94 24.28
N ASN A 230 4.14 18.52 24.78
CA ASN A 230 3.68 18.81 26.13
C ASN A 230 4.58 18.11 27.18
N ALA A 231 4.62 18.61 28.42
CA ALA A 231 5.44 18.03 29.50
C ALA A 231 5.24 16.52 29.70
N ARG A 232 3.99 16.03 29.58
CA ARG A 232 3.69 14.58 29.63
C ARG A 232 4.30 13.80 28.47
N GLN A 233 4.29 14.38 27.26
CA GLN A 233 4.88 13.75 26.08
C GLN A 233 6.41 13.73 26.17
N GLN A 234 7.02 14.78 26.74
CA GLN A 234 8.46 14.82 26.99
C GLN A 234 8.90 13.72 27.95
N PHE A 235 8.19 13.53 29.07
CA PHE A 235 8.48 12.46 30.03
C PHE A 235 8.38 11.07 29.39
N VAL A 236 7.29 10.81 28.66
CA VAL A 236 7.12 9.53 27.95
C VAL A 236 8.23 9.32 26.92
N ALA A 237 8.59 10.37 26.16
CA ALA A 237 9.66 10.30 25.18
C ALA A 237 11.04 10.07 25.82
N GLN A 238 11.31 10.60 27.02
CA GLN A 238 12.54 10.30 27.77
C GLN A 238 12.63 8.83 28.16
N VAL A 239 11.53 8.24 28.64
CA VAL A 239 11.47 6.80 28.97
C VAL A 239 11.70 5.95 27.71
N VAL A 240 11.03 6.29 26.61
CA VAL A 240 11.20 5.60 25.32
C VAL A 240 12.63 5.73 24.80
N HIS A 241 13.22 6.93 24.86
CA HIS A 241 14.59 7.18 24.41
C HIS A 241 15.61 6.37 25.21
N LEU A 242 15.48 6.33 26.54
CA LEU A 242 16.36 5.53 27.40
C LEU A 242 16.30 4.06 27.01
N ASN A 243 15.10 3.52 26.80
CA ASN A 243 14.91 2.14 26.39
C ASN A 243 15.49 1.84 25.00
N LEU A 244 15.31 2.75 24.03
CA LEU A 244 15.91 2.61 22.70
C LEU A 244 17.44 2.63 22.74
N VAL A 245 18.05 3.43 23.61
CA VAL A 245 19.51 3.46 23.81
C VAL A 245 20.01 2.15 24.40
N VAL A 246 19.30 1.59 25.38
CA VAL A 246 19.68 0.34 26.07
C VAL A 246 19.47 -0.91 25.20
N MET A 247 18.50 -0.89 24.29
CA MET A 247 18.06 -2.05 23.52
C MET A 247 19.18 -2.81 22.74
N PRO A 248 20.10 -2.16 22.00
CA PRO A 248 21.20 -2.87 21.33
C PRO A 248 22.16 -3.56 22.29
N PHE A 249 22.38 -2.99 23.48
CA PHE A 249 23.26 -3.57 24.49
C PHE A 249 22.64 -4.82 25.10
N VAL A 250 21.34 -4.79 25.41
CA VAL A 250 20.59 -5.95 25.90
C VAL A 250 20.60 -7.06 24.85
N ALA A 251 20.36 -6.73 23.58
CA ALA A 251 20.38 -7.73 22.51
C ALA A 251 21.78 -8.35 22.29
N ALA A 252 22.84 -7.54 22.40
CA ALA A 252 24.22 -8.03 22.34
C ALA A 252 24.57 -8.93 23.52
N ASN A 253 24.14 -8.55 24.74
CA ASN A 253 24.29 -9.36 25.95
C ASN A 253 23.64 -10.73 25.75
N THR A 254 22.41 -10.80 25.24
CA THR A 254 21.70 -12.06 25.01
C THR A 254 22.38 -12.92 23.95
N LEU A 255 22.85 -12.33 22.86
CA LEU A 255 23.59 -13.07 21.83
C LEU A 255 24.90 -13.65 22.38
N LEU A 256 25.70 -12.86 23.12
CA LEU A 256 26.91 -13.36 23.77
C LEU A 256 26.59 -14.46 24.78
N SER A 257 25.54 -14.27 25.58
CA SER A 257 25.10 -15.23 26.58
C SER A 257 24.77 -16.58 25.93
N LEU A 258 24.06 -16.58 24.79
CA LEU A 258 23.74 -17.79 24.02
C LEU A 258 24.99 -18.46 23.43
N ILE A 259 25.93 -17.68 22.90
CA ILE A 259 27.19 -18.20 22.34
C ILE A 259 28.03 -18.87 23.44
N LEU A 260 28.12 -18.25 24.62
CA LEU A 260 28.88 -18.79 25.74
C LEU A 260 28.28 -20.08 26.27
N LEU A 261 26.95 -20.18 26.39
CA LEU A 261 26.30 -21.46 26.71
C LEU A 261 26.54 -22.53 25.65
N ALA A 262 26.47 -22.16 24.37
CA ALA A 262 26.69 -23.12 23.28
C ALA A 262 28.13 -23.66 23.31
N TYR A 263 29.08 -22.89 23.85
CA TYR A 263 30.45 -23.31 24.04
C TYR A 263 30.67 -24.12 25.32
N ASN A 264 30.09 -23.70 26.45
CA ASN A 264 30.16 -24.42 27.72
C ASN A 264 28.87 -24.22 28.54
N PRO A 265 28.06 -25.28 28.73
CA PRO A 265 26.79 -25.20 29.45
C PRO A 265 26.96 -24.96 30.97
N ASP A 266 28.11 -25.33 31.55
CA ASP A 266 28.34 -25.28 33.00
C ASP A 266 29.12 -24.02 33.45
N MET A 267 29.35 -23.06 32.55
CA MET A 267 30.19 -21.89 32.81
C MET A 267 29.56 -20.89 33.81
N PHE A 268 28.24 -20.95 34.02
CA PHE A 268 27.46 -19.97 34.81
C PHE A 268 26.85 -20.59 36.07
N VAL A 269 27.68 -21.14 36.95
CA VAL A 269 27.27 -21.58 38.28
C VAL A 269 27.58 -20.47 39.29
N HIS A 270 26.56 -20.06 40.04
CA HIS A 270 26.70 -19.06 41.09
C HIS A 270 27.60 -19.52 42.23
N SER A 271 28.29 -18.57 42.86
CA SER A 271 29.11 -18.83 44.04
C SER A 271 28.26 -19.30 45.22
N ASP A 272 28.86 -20.09 46.14
CA ASP A 272 28.20 -20.54 47.38
C ASP A 272 27.63 -19.37 48.19
N ARG A 273 28.20 -18.17 48.04
CA ARG A 273 27.70 -16.95 48.70
C ARG A 273 26.31 -16.56 48.20
N VAL A 274 26.06 -16.63 46.90
CA VAL A 274 24.75 -16.30 46.29
C VAL A 274 23.72 -17.37 46.66
N LEU A 275 24.11 -18.65 46.61
CA LEU A 275 23.24 -19.78 46.95
C LEU A 275 22.80 -19.79 48.43
N ASN A 276 23.63 -19.24 49.33
CA ASN A 276 23.33 -19.13 50.75
C ASN A 276 22.53 -17.86 51.13
N LEU A 277 22.16 -17.00 50.17
CA LEU A 277 21.31 -15.85 50.46
C LEU A 277 19.86 -16.31 50.67
N PRO A 278 19.21 -15.95 51.80
CA PRO A 278 17.83 -16.38 52.08
C PRO A 278 16.80 -15.77 51.12
N GLU A 279 17.18 -14.70 50.39
CA GLU A 279 16.33 -14.05 49.41
C GLU A 279 16.52 -14.56 47.98
N TYR A 280 17.61 -15.28 47.71
CA TYR A 280 17.89 -15.83 46.39
C TYR A 280 17.17 -17.15 46.20
N ARG A 281 16.47 -17.30 45.07
CA ARG A 281 15.90 -18.58 44.65
C ARG A 281 16.56 -18.99 43.35
N LEU A 282 16.98 -20.24 43.28
CA LEU A 282 17.55 -20.82 42.08
C LEU A 282 16.52 -20.72 40.95
N GLN A 283 16.87 -20.03 39.86
CA GLN A 283 16.06 -19.98 38.65
C GLN A 283 16.41 -21.16 37.74
N SER A 284 15.45 -21.60 36.93
CA SER A 284 15.63 -22.73 36.01
C SER A 284 16.64 -22.43 34.90
N THR A 285 16.79 -21.15 34.51
CA THR A 285 17.74 -20.71 33.48
C THR A 285 18.45 -19.41 33.86
N TYR A 286 19.77 -19.33 33.67
CA TYR A 286 20.57 -18.10 33.88
C TYR A 286 20.13 -16.90 33.01
N MET A 287 19.32 -17.14 31.96
CA MET A 287 18.77 -16.07 31.14
C MET A 287 17.76 -15.24 31.94
N GLU A 288 17.08 -15.87 32.90
CA GLU A 288 16.17 -15.24 33.87
C GLU A 288 16.80 -14.13 34.68
N GLU A 289 18.06 -14.33 35.03
CA GLU A 289 18.86 -13.42 35.83
C GLU A 289 19.28 -12.17 35.05
N GLY A 290 19.04 -12.13 33.72
CA GLY A 290 19.45 -11.06 32.81
C GLY A 290 20.63 -11.42 31.89
N GLY A 291 20.91 -12.71 31.72
CA GLY A 291 22.06 -13.21 30.96
C GLY A 291 23.40 -12.82 31.61
N LEU A 292 24.46 -12.69 30.82
CA LEU A 292 25.81 -12.42 31.31
C LEU A 292 25.91 -11.17 32.23
N LEU A 293 25.27 -10.06 31.83
CA LEU A 293 25.24 -8.84 32.64
C LEU A 293 24.47 -9.02 33.95
N GLY A 294 23.35 -9.74 33.89
CA GLY A 294 22.51 -10.06 35.04
C GLY A 294 23.22 -10.92 36.08
N PHE A 295 23.76 -12.06 35.62
CA PHE A 295 24.60 -12.97 36.40
C PHE A 295 25.74 -12.23 37.12
N GLY A 296 26.48 -11.39 36.37
CA GLY A 296 27.59 -10.60 36.93
C GLY A 296 27.14 -9.58 37.98
N LEU A 297 25.97 -8.97 37.81
CA LEU A 297 25.41 -8.02 38.78
C LEU A 297 24.92 -8.71 40.05
N ILE A 298 24.32 -9.91 39.95
CA ILE A 298 23.90 -10.69 41.12
C ILE A 298 25.11 -11.10 41.95
N GLU A 299 26.18 -11.59 41.31
CA GLU A 299 27.46 -11.87 41.99
C GLU A 299 28.06 -10.61 42.64
N LEU A 300 28.02 -9.47 41.95
CA LEU A 300 28.51 -8.20 42.49
C LEU A 300 27.71 -7.75 43.71
N PHE A 301 26.37 -7.79 43.64
CA PHE A 301 25.49 -7.36 44.73
C PHE A 301 25.46 -8.33 45.92
N SER A 302 25.89 -9.58 45.73
CA SER A 302 26.12 -10.52 46.84
C SER A 302 27.17 -10.02 47.85
N HIS A 303 28.04 -9.08 47.45
CA HIS A 303 29.05 -8.47 48.31
C HIS A 303 28.49 -7.40 49.26
N ILE A 304 27.22 -7.01 49.10
CA ILE A 304 26.56 -6.01 49.95
C ILE A 304 25.94 -6.73 51.16
N PRO A 305 26.41 -6.48 52.41
CA PRO A 305 25.96 -7.20 53.60
C PRO A 305 24.59 -6.75 54.12
N GLN A 306 24.08 -5.58 53.71
CA GLN A 306 22.81 -5.03 54.18
C GLN A 306 21.65 -5.44 53.28
N ALA A 307 20.75 -6.30 53.79
CA ALA A 307 19.57 -6.78 53.07
C ALA A 307 18.62 -5.64 52.63
N GLY A 308 18.52 -4.56 53.43
CA GLY A 308 17.68 -3.39 53.12
C GLY A 308 18.13 -2.57 51.90
N ILE A 309 19.36 -2.76 51.41
CA ILE A 309 19.89 -2.11 50.19
C ILE A 309 19.98 -3.11 49.04
N ARG A 310 20.43 -4.33 49.32
CA ARG A 310 20.60 -5.40 48.33
C ARG A 310 19.27 -5.82 47.70
N VAL A 311 18.26 -6.12 48.51
CA VAL A 311 16.97 -6.65 48.04
C VAL A 311 16.27 -5.66 47.11
N PRO A 312 16.07 -4.37 47.48
CA PRO A 312 15.43 -3.42 46.57
C PRO A 312 16.20 -3.22 45.26
N ILE A 313 17.53 -3.23 45.27
CA ILE A 313 18.34 -3.05 44.05
C ILE A 313 18.19 -4.23 43.10
N VAL A 314 18.33 -5.46 43.61
CA VAL A 314 18.19 -6.69 42.79
C VAL A 314 16.76 -6.81 42.28
N THR A 315 15.76 -6.59 43.12
CA THR A 315 14.35 -6.62 42.72
C THR A 315 14.02 -5.52 41.71
N THR A 316 14.55 -4.30 41.87
CA THR A 316 14.33 -3.19 40.92
C THR A 316 15.03 -3.46 39.59
N LEU A 317 16.21 -4.07 39.59
CA LEU A 317 16.95 -4.42 38.37
C LEU A 317 16.26 -5.54 37.60
N LEU A 318 15.83 -6.61 38.27
CA LEU A 318 15.06 -7.70 37.68
C LEU A 318 13.72 -7.19 37.15
N LEU A 319 13.01 -6.38 37.95
CA LEU A 319 11.79 -5.70 37.50
C LEU A 319 12.06 -4.80 36.30
N PHE A 320 13.17 -4.06 36.25
CA PHE A 320 13.50 -3.20 35.11
C PHE A 320 13.82 -3.99 33.84
N LEU A 321 14.62 -5.06 33.93
CA LEU A 321 14.97 -5.91 32.78
C LEU A 321 13.72 -6.63 32.21
N LEU A 322 12.81 -7.09 33.07
CA LEU A 322 11.60 -7.82 32.68
C LEU A 322 10.42 -6.92 32.29
N LEU A 323 10.15 -5.85 33.06
CA LEU A 323 9.14 -4.86 32.72
C LEU A 323 9.52 -4.11 31.45
N ASN A 324 10.82 -3.97 31.13
CA ASN A 324 11.22 -3.49 29.82
C ASN A 324 10.72 -4.39 28.70
N VAL A 325 10.77 -5.73 28.80
CA VAL A 325 10.23 -6.59 27.73
C VAL A 325 8.69 -6.50 27.65
N ALA A 326 7.99 -6.52 28.80
CA ALA A 326 6.53 -6.57 28.85
C ALA A 326 5.84 -5.20 28.64
N ALA A 327 6.30 -4.13 29.31
CA ALA A 327 5.73 -2.79 29.18
C ALA A 327 6.10 -2.13 27.84
N ILE A 328 7.27 -2.45 27.26
CA ILE A 328 7.54 -2.10 25.86
C ILE A 328 6.51 -2.81 24.99
N GLY A 329 6.32 -4.13 25.10
CA GLY A 329 5.33 -4.88 24.29
C GLY A 329 3.92 -4.24 24.24
N PHE A 330 3.39 -3.75 25.37
CA PHE A 330 2.07 -3.12 25.45
C PHE A 330 1.99 -1.73 24.78
N LEU A 331 2.94 -0.83 25.07
CA LEU A 331 2.99 0.51 24.47
C LEU A 331 3.37 0.46 22.98
N PHE A 332 4.05 -0.60 22.58
CA PHE A 332 4.75 -0.68 21.32
C PHE A 332 3.86 -1.00 20.11
N VAL A 333 2.70 -1.65 20.28
CA VAL A 333 1.77 -1.91 19.16
C VAL A 333 1.37 -0.59 18.45
N TYR A 334 1.15 0.48 19.22
CA TYR A 334 0.81 1.80 18.69
C TYR A 334 1.98 2.48 18.02
N GLU A 335 3.18 2.32 18.58
CA GLU A 335 4.38 2.93 18.02
C GLU A 335 4.83 2.23 16.74
N VAL A 336 4.64 0.91 16.63
CA VAL A 336 4.77 0.17 15.38
C VAL A 336 3.79 0.67 14.32
N ALA A 337 2.54 0.91 14.71
CA ALA A 337 1.56 1.46 13.78
C ALA A 337 2.02 2.82 13.25
N ARG A 338 2.55 3.71 14.10
CA ARG A 338 3.12 4.99 13.65
C ARG A 338 4.30 4.79 12.70
N ILE A 339 5.21 3.88 13.00
CA ILE A 339 6.40 3.59 12.15
C ILE A 339 5.97 3.07 10.78
N LEU A 340 5.05 2.11 10.73
CA LEU A 340 4.59 1.50 9.49
C LEU A 340 3.78 2.48 8.63
N PHE A 341 3.07 3.43 9.25
CA PHE A 341 2.41 4.51 8.53
C PHE A 341 3.41 5.53 7.97
N LEU A 342 4.44 5.86 8.75
CA LEU A 342 5.44 6.84 8.36
C LEU A 342 6.38 6.34 7.26
N ASP A 343 6.42 5.02 7.03
CA ASP A 343 7.25 4.32 6.03
C ASP A 343 8.76 4.58 6.17
N ILE A 344 9.19 4.91 7.40
CA ILE A 344 10.58 5.20 7.77
C ILE A 344 11.53 4.06 7.40
N GLN A 345 11.05 2.82 7.36
CA GLN A 345 11.88 1.62 7.17
C GLN A 345 12.61 1.61 5.82
N ASP A 346 12.07 2.28 4.79
CA ASP A 346 12.73 2.40 3.48
C ASP A 346 13.93 3.35 3.54
N VAL A 347 13.79 4.40 4.35
CA VAL A 347 14.78 5.47 4.51
C VAL A 347 15.88 5.07 5.49
N SER A 348 15.52 4.45 6.62
CA SER A 348 16.44 4.21 7.73
C SER A 348 17.12 2.85 7.75
N GLY A 349 16.58 1.85 7.06
CA GLY A 349 17.02 0.47 7.27
C GLY A 349 16.98 -0.43 6.04
N ARG A 350 17.53 -1.63 6.22
CA ARG A 350 17.42 -2.74 5.27
C ARG A 350 16.59 -3.86 5.91
N GLY A 351 15.74 -4.52 5.12
CA GLY A 351 15.00 -5.69 5.58
C GLY A 351 13.71 -5.40 6.36
N GLY A 352 13.21 -4.16 6.35
CA GLY A 352 11.88 -3.81 6.84
C GLY A 352 10.73 -4.54 6.14
N ILE A 353 9.52 -4.43 6.68
CA ILE A 353 8.29 -4.99 6.11
C ILE A 353 7.49 -3.86 5.46
N ARG A 354 7.42 -3.87 4.13
CA ARG A 354 6.56 -2.97 3.37
C ARG A 354 5.18 -3.59 3.21
N LEU A 355 4.14 -2.85 3.57
CA LEU A 355 2.75 -3.31 3.46
C LEU A 355 1.96 -2.57 2.38
N ALA A 356 2.31 -1.32 2.12
CA ALA A 356 1.70 -0.46 1.13
C ALA A 356 2.71 0.59 0.62
N ASP A 357 2.40 1.28 -0.47
CA ASP A 357 3.13 2.48 -0.91
C ASP A 357 2.74 3.68 -0.03
N SER A 358 3.72 4.47 0.45
CA SER A 358 3.49 5.68 1.24
C SER A 358 2.56 6.67 0.55
N ARG A 359 2.64 6.80 -0.78
CA ARG A 359 1.74 7.65 -1.57
C ARG A 359 0.28 7.23 -1.42
N LEU A 360 0.03 5.92 -1.47
CA LEU A 360 -1.31 5.35 -1.30
C LEU A 360 -1.74 5.35 0.17
N LEU A 361 -0.82 5.21 1.13
CA LEU A 361 -1.16 5.35 2.56
C LEU A 361 -1.69 6.74 2.91
N ARG A 362 -1.21 7.77 2.23
CA ARG A 362 -1.76 9.13 2.38
C ARG A 362 -3.15 9.26 1.76
N ALA A 363 -3.34 8.77 0.53
CA ALA A 363 -4.54 9.04 -0.25
C ALA A 363 -5.69 8.04 -0.01
N GLU A 364 -5.37 6.77 0.30
CA GLU A 364 -6.33 5.67 0.34
C GLU A 364 -6.59 5.14 1.75
N PRO A 365 -7.81 5.38 2.29
CA PRO A 365 -8.14 4.90 3.63
C PRO A 365 -8.33 3.38 3.71
N ILE A 366 -8.45 2.69 2.56
CA ILE A 366 -8.45 1.22 2.50
C ILE A 366 -7.05 0.67 2.82
N GLN A 367 -6.00 1.30 2.29
CA GLN A 367 -4.60 0.90 2.56
C GLN A 367 -4.23 1.21 4.02
N GLN A 368 -4.67 2.36 4.54
CA GLN A 368 -4.53 2.70 5.96
C GLN A 368 -5.15 1.63 6.87
N ALA A 369 -6.37 1.19 6.55
CA ALA A 369 -7.06 0.13 7.29
C ALA A 369 -6.29 -1.20 7.22
N HIS A 370 -5.67 -1.52 6.08
CA HIS A 370 -4.87 -2.72 5.91
C HIS A 370 -3.61 -2.73 6.79
N VAL A 371 -2.87 -1.62 6.83
CA VAL A 371 -1.69 -1.47 7.69
C VAL A 371 -2.08 -1.56 9.17
N LEU A 372 -3.15 -0.88 9.59
CA LEU A 372 -3.65 -1.01 10.97
C LEU A 372 -4.09 -2.42 11.32
N ASN A 373 -4.77 -3.11 10.40
CA ASN A 373 -5.16 -4.50 10.62
C ASN A 373 -3.94 -5.38 10.88
N PHE A 374 -2.90 -5.24 10.05
CA PHE A 374 -1.64 -5.96 10.26
C PHE A 374 -1.00 -5.61 11.61
N CYS A 375 -0.99 -4.34 12.02
CA CYS A 375 -0.43 -3.94 13.31
C CYS A 375 -1.14 -4.62 14.49
N PHE A 376 -2.47 -4.65 14.46
CA PHE A 376 -3.28 -5.24 15.52
C PHE A 376 -3.32 -6.78 15.47
N THR A 377 -3.39 -7.41 14.30
CA THR A 377 -3.35 -8.88 14.21
C THR A 377 -1.94 -9.42 14.45
N GLY A 378 -0.94 -8.81 13.82
CA GLY A 378 0.41 -9.37 13.67
C GLY A 378 1.33 -9.17 14.87
N PHE A 379 1.11 -8.13 15.68
CA PHE A 379 1.94 -7.86 16.86
C PHE A 379 1.18 -8.03 18.17
N ALA A 380 -0.13 -7.75 18.18
CA ALA A 380 -0.83 -7.61 19.45
C ALA A 380 -1.09 -8.95 20.14
N GLY A 381 -1.31 -10.03 19.39
CA GLY A 381 -1.39 -11.39 19.97
C GLY A 381 -0.09 -11.79 20.65
N GLN A 382 1.06 -11.55 20.00
CA GLN A 382 2.37 -11.88 20.56
C GLN A 382 2.75 -11.03 21.77
N SER A 383 2.52 -9.71 21.70
CA SER A 383 2.84 -8.82 22.82
C SER A 383 2.00 -9.14 24.06
N MET A 384 0.72 -9.51 23.89
CA MET A 384 -0.13 -9.93 25.00
C MET A 384 0.21 -11.32 25.52
N LEU A 385 0.65 -12.25 24.64
CA LEU A 385 1.19 -13.53 25.07
C LEU A 385 2.43 -13.35 25.94
N LEU A 386 3.38 -12.50 25.53
CA LEU A 386 4.57 -12.20 26.33
C LEU A 386 4.23 -11.52 27.65
N LEU A 387 3.25 -10.61 27.65
CA LEU A 387 2.76 -9.99 28.89
C LEU A 387 2.14 -11.04 29.83
N ALA A 388 1.29 -11.92 29.30
CA ALA A 388 0.66 -12.98 30.08
C ALA A 388 1.68 -13.97 30.63
N LEU A 389 2.63 -14.40 29.80
CA LEU A 389 3.73 -15.28 30.22
C LEU A 389 4.58 -14.62 31.31
N ALA A 390 4.98 -13.35 31.13
CA ALA A 390 5.73 -12.61 32.14
C ALA A 390 4.94 -12.45 33.45
N MET A 391 3.62 -12.26 33.38
CA MET A 391 2.79 -12.22 34.58
C MET A 391 2.74 -13.57 35.31
N ILE A 392 2.65 -14.67 34.56
CA ILE A 392 2.58 -16.03 35.09
C ILE A 392 3.91 -16.47 35.70
N THR A 393 5.05 -16.13 35.08
CA THR A 393 6.38 -16.58 35.53
C THR A 393 6.99 -15.70 36.64
N PHE A 394 6.67 -14.40 36.70
CA PHE A 394 7.40 -13.46 37.57
C PHE A 394 6.86 -13.25 38.99
N TRP A 395 5.54 -13.38 39.24
CA TRP A 395 4.92 -13.04 40.55
C TRP A 395 5.11 -14.11 41.65
N ASP A 396 6.24 -14.81 41.63
CA ASP A 396 6.48 -16.07 42.32
C ASP A 396 5.55 -17.18 41.75
N SER A 397 6.00 -18.43 41.86
CA SER A 397 5.34 -19.72 41.52
C SER A 397 3.91 -19.93 42.07
N SER A 398 3.31 -18.89 42.62
CA SER A 398 1.94 -18.76 43.11
C SER A 398 0.94 -18.26 42.06
N PHE A 399 1.28 -18.15 40.77
CA PHE A 399 0.30 -17.74 39.75
C PHE A 399 -0.48 -18.92 39.14
N LEU A 400 0.16 -20.06 38.93
CA LEU A 400 -0.52 -21.31 38.56
C LEU A 400 -0.15 -22.41 39.58
N PRO A 401 -1.13 -23.10 40.17
CA PRO A 401 -0.87 -24.26 41.02
C PRO A 401 -0.10 -25.35 40.26
N GLN A 402 0.64 -26.18 40.99
CA GLN A 402 1.43 -27.28 40.43
C GLN A 402 1.21 -28.58 41.21
N GLY A 403 1.34 -29.72 40.53
CA GLY A 403 1.08 -31.04 41.09
C GLY A 403 -0.35 -31.20 41.61
N ALA A 404 -0.50 -31.79 42.80
CA ALA A 404 -1.81 -32.08 43.42
C ALA A 404 -2.72 -30.85 43.64
N GLN A 405 -2.20 -29.62 43.51
CA GLN A 405 -2.95 -28.37 43.64
C GLN A 405 -3.73 -28.02 42.36
N CYS A 406 -3.46 -28.70 41.23
CA CYS A 406 -4.17 -28.55 39.96
C CYS A 406 -5.49 -29.32 39.87
N GLY A 407 -5.81 -30.18 40.84
CA GLY A 407 -7.05 -30.96 40.80
C GLY A 407 -7.17 -31.78 39.52
N GLU A 408 -8.31 -31.66 38.82
CA GLU A 408 -8.59 -32.41 37.59
C GLU A 408 -7.68 -32.02 36.41
N TRP A 409 -6.95 -30.90 36.49
CA TRP A 409 -6.04 -30.43 35.45
C TRP A 409 -4.62 -30.99 35.55
N GLU A 410 -4.33 -31.80 36.58
CA GLU A 410 -3.00 -32.38 36.83
C GLU A 410 -2.49 -33.18 35.62
N ALA A 411 -3.34 -33.99 34.98
CA ALA A 411 -2.96 -34.87 33.88
C ALA A 411 -2.91 -34.19 32.49
N ASP A 412 -3.58 -33.04 32.33
CA ASP A 412 -3.78 -32.41 31.02
C ASP A 412 -3.09 -31.04 30.92
N VAL A 413 -3.60 -30.02 31.61
CA VAL A 413 -3.13 -28.64 31.48
C VAL A 413 -1.83 -28.45 32.26
N CYS A 414 -1.75 -28.96 33.49
CA CYS A 414 -0.58 -28.75 34.35
C CYS A 414 0.61 -29.65 34.00
N ALA A 415 0.37 -30.77 33.30
CA ALA A 415 1.42 -31.59 32.71
C ALA A 415 2.09 -30.92 31.50
N VAL A 416 1.38 -30.04 30.80
CA VAL A 416 1.92 -29.28 29.66
C VAL A 416 2.45 -27.91 30.10
N PHE A 417 1.75 -27.21 30.98
CA PHE A 417 2.10 -25.87 31.49
C PHE A 417 2.96 -25.94 32.77
N GLU A 418 4.03 -26.73 32.74
CA GLU A 418 5.00 -26.76 33.83
C GLU A 418 5.75 -25.42 33.96
N LYS A 419 6.20 -25.11 35.19
CA LYS A 419 6.96 -23.89 35.50
C LYS A 419 8.14 -23.70 34.55
N ASP A 420 8.98 -24.72 34.49
CA ASP A 420 10.24 -24.69 33.76
C ASP A 420 9.98 -24.56 32.26
N MET A 421 8.89 -25.13 31.74
CA MET A 421 8.49 -24.96 30.34
C MET A 421 8.07 -23.51 30.04
N LEU A 422 7.27 -22.88 30.91
CA LEU A 422 6.81 -21.49 30.70
C LEU A 422 7.95 -20.49 30.82
N GLU A 423 8.85 -20.69 31.78
CA GLU A 423 10.07 -19.91 31.94
C GLU A 423 10.97 -20.05 30.71
N GLN A 424 11.28 -21.29 30.31
CA GLN A 424 12.08 -21.57 29.12
C GLN A 424 11.48 -20.95 27.84
N LEU A 425 10.15 -21.06 27.65
CA LEU A 425 9.46 -20.46 26.51
C LEU A 425 9.56 -18.94 26.51
N THR A 426 9.34 -18.29 27.65
CA THR A 426 9.39 -16.82 27.77
C THR A 426 10.76 -16.29 27.32
N TRP A 427 11.83 -16.95 27.76
CA TRP A 427 13.19 -16.59 27.37
C TRP A 427 13.54 -16.92 25.93
N MET A 428 13.09 -18.06 25.40
CA MET A 428 13.27 -18.42 23.99
C MET A 428 12.61 -17.40 23.07
N LEU A 429 11.39 -16.94 23.39
CA LEU A 429 10.68 -15.93 22.60
C LEU A 429 11.37 -14.55 22.69
N ALA A 430 11.78 -14.13 23.88
CA ALA A 430 12.46 -12.85 24.10
C ALA A 430 13.83 -12.80 23.41
N SER A 431 14.64 -13.85 23.58
CA SER A 431 15.98 -13.96 22.99
C SER A 431 15.93 -14.03 21.47
N ALA A 432 15.01 -14.81 20.90
CA ALA A 432 14.80 -14.87 19.45
C ALA A 432 14.47 -13.48 18.86
N GLY A 433 13.65 -12.68 19.55
CA GLY A 433 13.31 -11.32 19.14
C GLY A 433 14.50 -10.36 19.18
N GLN A 434 15.31 -10.45 20.24
CA GLN A 434 16.51 -9.63 20.40
C GLN A 434 17.60 -9.98 19.38
N VAL A 435 17.81 -11.27 19.09
CA VAL A 435 18.75 -11.72 18.05
C VAL A 435 18.29 -11.25 16.67
N ALA A 436 17.01 -11.43 16.34
CA ALA A 436 16.43 -10.95 15.08
C ALA A 436 16.58 -9.43 14.91
N PHE A 437 16.32 -8.67 15.98
CA PHE A 437 16.56 -7.23 16.02
C PHE A 437 18.03 -6.90 15.73
N LEU A 438 18.98 -7.54 16.42
CA LEU A 438 20.40 -7.21 16.33
C LEU A 438 20.97 -7.46 14.93
N VAL A 439 20.56 -8.55 14.27
CA VAL A 439 20.95 -8.85 12.88
C VAL A 439 20.48 -7.74 11.94
N VAL A 440 19.19 -7.35 12.03
CA VAL A 440 18.61 -6.34 11.13
C VAL A 440 19.16 -4.94 11.43
N TRP A 441 19.33 -4.61 12.71
CA TRP A 441 19.95 -3.37 13.17
C TRP A 441 21.38 -3.23 12.65
N GLY A 442 22.19 -4.29 12.76
CA GLY A 442 23.56 -4.32 12.23
C GLY A 442 23.61 -4.07 10.72
N LEU A 443 22.72 -4.73 9.95
CA LEU A 443 22.62 -4.54 8.50
C LEU A 443 22.09 -3.15 8.08
N SER A 444 21.30 -2.52 8.94
CA SER A 444 20.66 -1.22 8.70
C SER A 444 21.60 -0.03 8.98
N ARG A 445 22.68 -0.24 9.74
CA ARG A 445 23.62 0.82 10.15
C ARG A 445 24.22 1.62 8.99
N SER A 446 24.42 1.01 7.81
CA SER A 446 24.99 1.72 6.65
C SER A 446 24.03 2.68 5.95
N ARG A 447 22.70 2.43 6.01
CA ARG A 447 21.67 3.35 5.47
C ARG A 447 21.30 4.40 6.50
N SER A 448 21.34 4.01 7.77
CA SER A 448 21.04 4.86 8.90
C SER A 448 21.84 6.17 8.95
N THR A 449 23.09 6.17 8.48
CA THR A 449 23.92 7.40 8.42
C THR A 449 23.46 8.40 7.36
N GLN A 450 22.61 7.98 6.41
CA GLN A 450 22.05 8.86 5.38
C GLN A 450 20.80 9.61 5.87
N LEU A 451 20.19 9.20 7.00
CA LEU A 451 19.03 9.88 7.59
C LEU A 451 19.33 11.31 8.00
N ASP A 452 20.53 11.58 8.50
CA ASP A 452 20.93 12.94 8.91
C ASP A 452 21.06 13.89 7.71
N GLU A 453 21.19 13.34 6.50
CA GLU A 453 21.20 14.11 5.24
C GLU A 453 19.80 14.32 4.65
N ILE A 454 18.76 13.76 5.28
CA ILE A 454 17.38 13.80 4.79
C ILE A 454 16.57 14.81 5.57
N THR A 455 15.97 15.76 4.86
CA THR A 455 15.06 16.75 5.46
C THR A 455 13.62 16.25 5.41
N PHE A 456 12.98 16.22 6.58
CA PHE A 456 11.55 15.98 6.71
C PHE A 456 10.84 17.31 6.90
N ASP A 457 10.05 17.73 5.92
CA ASP A 457 9.25 18.95 6.01
C ASP A 457 7.82 18.60 6.43
N ALA A 458 7.48 18.97 7.65
CA ALA A 458 6.17 18.77 8.24
C ALA A 458 5.32 20.06 8.31
N SER A 459 5.84 21.20 7.83
CA SER A 459 5.15 22.51 7.74
C SER A 459 4.52 22.75 6.38
N MET A 460 5.07 22.14 5.32
CA MET A 460 4.63 22.31 3.94
C MET A 460 3.13 22.07 3.70
N ASP A 461 2.45 21.20 4.47
CA ASP A 461 1.01 20.94 4.28
C ASP A 461 0.13 22.12 4.73
N GLU A 462 0.45 22.72 5.87
CA GLU A 462 -0.24 23.91 6.38
C GLU A 462 0.03 25.11 5.47
N ASP A 463 1.26 25.25 4.99
CA ASP A 463 1.62 26.31 4.05
C ASP A 463 0.94 26.10 2.68
N ARG A 464 0.85 24.85 2.19
CA ARG A 464 0.13 24.53 0.94
C ARG A 464 -1.37 24.75 1.06
N THR A 465 -2.00 24.39 2.17
CA THR A 465 -3.44 24.64 2.34
C THR A 465 -3.74 26.14 2.34
N ARG A 466 -2.87 26.96 2.94
CA ARG A 466 -2.93 28.43 2.83
C ARG A 466 -2.69 28.91 1.38
N LEU A 467 -1.63 28.42 0.73
CA LEU A 467 -1.28 28.79 -0.65
C LEU A 467 -2.33 28.33 -1.68
N ARG A 468 -3.03 27.21 -1.44
CA ARG A 468 -4.18 26.75 -2.27
C ARG A 468 -5.32 27.75 -2.24
N GLY A 469 -5.65 28.30 -1.07
CA GLY A 469 -6.64 29.37 -0.95
C GLY A 469 -6.24 30.64 -1.72
N MET A 470 -4.94 30.82 -1.97
CA MET A 470 -4.39 31.93 -2.74
C MET A 470 -4.02 31.58 -4.20
N SER A 471 -4.11 30.31 -4.62
CA SER A 471 -3.72 29.82 -5.95
C SER A 471 -4.42 30.60 -7.07
N ASP A 472 -5.72 30.82 -6.91
CA ASP A 472 -6.52 31.49 -7.93
C ASP A 472 -6.15 32.98 -8.06
N MET A 473 -5.58 33.57 -7.01
CA MET A 473 -5.03 34.92 -7.00
C MET A 473 -3.61 34.99 -7.55
N ILE A 474 -2.75 33.99 -7.24
CA ILE A 474 -1.34 33.94 -7.67
C ILE A 474 -1.21 33.74 -9.18
N TYR A 475 -2.10 32.94 -9.79
CA TYR A 475 -1.98 32.56 -11.21
C TYR A 475 -3.14 33.04 -12.08
N LEU A 476 -3.75 34.18 -11.73
CA LEU A 476 -4.77 34.89 -12.49
C LEU A 476 -4.74 34.56 -14.01
N LYS A 477 -5.85 33.98 -14.51
CA LYS A 477 -6.21 33.86 -15.94
C LYS A 477 -5.44 32.86 -16.83
N GLN A 478 -4.71 31.88 -16.31
CA GLN A 478 -4.17 30.82 -17.18
C GLN A 478 -5.22 29.74 -17.49
N ARG A 479 -5.46 29.48 -18.78
CA ARG A 479 -6.31 28.34 -19.23
C ARG A 479 -5.76 27.00 -18.71
N PRO A 480 -6.61 26.09 -18.19
CA PRO A 480 -6.19 24.77 -17.73
C PRO A 480 -5.53 23.93 -18.83
N THR A 481 -4.57 23.07 -18.46
CA THR A 481 -3.89 22.17 -19.40
C THR A 481 -4.88 21.27 -20.16
N ALA A 482 -5.91 20.75 -19.49
CA ALA A 482 -6.95 19.94 -20.12
C ALA A 482 -7.70 20.68 -21.24
N GLU A 483 -7.96 21.99 -21.07
CA GLU A 483 -8.62 22.82 -22.08
C GLU A 483 -7.71 23.06 -23.28
N LEU A 484 -6.41 23.32 -23.05
CA LEU A 484 -5.44 23.47 -24.12
C LEU A 484 -5.31 22.20 -24.97
N LEU A 485 -5.24 21.03 -24.31
CA LEU A 485 -5.16 19.74 -24.98
C LEU A 485 -6.46 19.39 -25.72
N GLY A 486 -7.62 19.68 -25.13
CA GLY A 486 -8.92 19.49 -25.79
C GLY A 486 -9.09 20.36 -27.04
N ASN A 487 -8.51 21.57 -27.03
CA ASN A 487 -8.51 22.48 -28.18
C ASN A 487 -7.32 22.27 -29.13
N ASP A 488 -6.58 21.16 -29.01
CA ASP A 488 -5.47 20.79 -29.89
C ASP A 488 -4.27 21.76 -29.86
N ASN A 489 -4.14 22.55 -28.79
CA ASN A 489 -3.02 23.48 -28.59
C ASN A 489 -1.90 22.88 -27.73
N TRP A 490 -1.24 21.86 -28.29
CA TRP A 490 -0.15 21.14 -27.65
C TRP A 490 1.10 21.99 -27.40
N ASN A 491 1.46 22.88 -28.32
CA ASN A 491 2.64 23.73 -28.18
C ASN A 491 2.58 24.57 -26.89
N THR A 492 1.49 25.32 -26.71
CA THR A 492 1.32 26.14 -25.52
C THR A 492 1.22 25.29 -24.25
N ALA A 493 0.62 24.09 -24.32
CA ALA A 493 0.56 23.19 -23.17
C ALA A 493 1.95 22.73 -22.71
N ILE A 494 2.82 22.32 -23.65
CA ILE A 494 4.17 21.85 -23.34
C ILE A 494 5.08 23.01 -22.92
N GLU A 495 4.98 24.18 -23.56
CA GLU A 495 5.73 25.39 -23.17
C GLU A 495 5.40 25.82 -21.73
N ARG A 496 4.12 25.78 -21.34
CA ARG A 496 3.72 26.08 -19.95
C ARG A 496 4.23 25.04 -18.97
N PHE A 497 4.16 23.77 -19.33
CA PHE A 497 4.70 22.70 -18.50
C PHE A 497 6.21 22.88 -18.27
N GLU A 498 6.97 23.18 -19.32
CA GLU A 498 8.40 23.45 -19.24
C GLU A 498 8.71 24.67 -18.36
N ALA A 499 7.99 25.79 -18.56
CA ALA A 499 8.13 26.98 -17.74
C ALA A 499 7.86 26.69 -16.24
N SER A 500 6.83 25.89 -15.93
CA SER A 500 6.52 25.48 -14.55
C SER A 500 7.58 24.57 -13.90
N THR A 501 8.45 23.96 -14.71
CA THR A 501 9.50 23.07 -14.22
C THR A 501 10.84 23.80 -14.03
N GLN A 502 11.04 24.96 -14.67
CA GLN A 502 12.31 25.70 -14.67
C GLN A 502 12.42 26.79 -13.59
N GLY A 503 11.30 27.33 -13.08
CA GLY A 503 11.28 28.38 -12.06
C GLY A 503 10.84 27.88 -10.69
N GLN A 504 11.76 27.33 -9.88
CA GLN A 504 11.46 26.94 -8.50
C GLN A 504 11.88 28.05 -7.53
N GLU A 505 10.96 28.98 -7.22
CA GLU A 505 11.11 29.80 -6.01
C GLU A 505 10.82 28.94 -4.78
N ALA A 506 11.67 29.03 -3.74
CA ALA A 506 11.60 28.17 -2.55
C ALA A 506 10.24 28.19 -1.82
N MET A 507 9.45 29.26 -1.96
CA MET A 507 8.09 29.35 -1.38
C MET A 507 6.98 28.71 -2.22
N LEU A 508 7.15 28.54 -3.53
CA LEU A 508 6.10 28.04 -4.44
C LEU A 508 6.31 26.58 -4.87
N VAL A 509 7.45 25.97 -4.48
CA VAL A 509 7.87 24.60 -4.86
C VAL A 509 6.72 23.60 -4.79
N GLY A 510 5.92 23.63 -3.72
CA GLY A 510 4.84 22.68 -3.54
C GLY A 510 3.62 22.86 -4.45
N LEU A 511 3.27 24.10 -4.79
CA LEU A 511 2.12 24.41 -5.65
C LEU A 511 2.50 24.21 -7.12
N ASP A 512 3.71 24.60 -7.50
CA ASP A 512 4.28 24.34 -8.82
C ASP A 512 4.49 22.84 -9.05
N MET A 513 4.85 22.07 -8.01
CA MET A 513 4.91 20.61 -8.08
C MET A 513 3.54 19.98 -8.38
N ILE A 514 2.47 20.41 -7.70
CA ILE A 514 1.11 19.92 -7.99
C ILE A 514 0.72 20.22 -9.45
N ARG A 515 0.96 21.45 -9.91
CA ARG A 515 0.62 21.88 -11.27
C ARG A 515 1.42 21.16 -12.34
N SER A 516 2.74 21.08 -12.18
CA SER A 516 3.62 20.38 -13.11
C SER A 516 3.29 18.88 -13.15
N THR A 517 3.00 18.27 -12.00
CA THR A 517 2.56 16.86 -11.88
C THR A 517 1.23 16.65 -12.60
N GLN A 518 0.23 17.52 -12.37
CA GLN A 518 -1.07 17.46 -13.05
C GLN A 518 -0.95 17.70 -14.56
N ALA A 519 -0.18 18.68 -14.99
CA ALA A 519 0.03 18.98 -16.40
C ALA A 519 0.72 17.81 -17.11
N LYS A 520 1.78 17.25 -16.52
CA LYS A 520 2.48 16.09 -17.04
C LYS A 520 1.58 14.85 -17.09
N MET A 521 0.79 14.60 -16.05
CA MET A 521 -0.22 13.54 -16.05
C MET A 521 -1.17 13.67 -17.26
N LEU A 522 -1.77 14.85 -17.47
CA LEU A 522 -2.69 15.08 -18.59
C LEU A 522 -2.01 14.98 -19.96
N LEU A 523 -0.75 15.42 -20.07
CA LEU A 523 0.06 15.26 -21.28
C LEU A 523 0.29 13.77 -21.61
N HIS A 524 0.57 12.94 -20.62
CA HIS A 524 0.68 11.49 -20.80
C HIS A 524 -0.65 10.84 -21.17
N VAL A 525 -1.76 11.27 -20.56
CA VAL A 525 -3.12 10.83 -20.93
C VAL A 525 -3.41 11.12 -22.40
N GLY A 526 -3.10 12.34 -22.87
CA GLY A 526 -3.34 12.70 -24.28
C GLY A 526 -2.49 11.94 -25.29
N LEU A 527 -1.33 11.44 -24.88
CA LEU A 527 -0.49 10.54 -25.69
C LEU A 527 -0.88 9.06 -25.58
N GLY A 528 -1.87 8.73 -24.73
CA GLY A 528 -2.24 7.34 -24.43
C GLY A 528 -1.13 6.54 -23.71
N ARG A 529 -0.21 7.22 -23.01
CA ARG A 529 0.85 6.60 -22.17
C ARG A 529 0.29 6.36 -20.77
N TRP A 530 -0.61 5.38 -20.68
CA TRP A 530 -1.44 5.16 -19.49
C TRP A 530 -0.65 4.74 -18.25
N ASP A 531 0.40 3.94 -18.42
CA ASP A 531 1.28 3.51 -17.31
C ASP A 531 1.92 4.72 -16.60
N GLU A 532 2.37 5.71 -17.37
CA GLU A 532 3.02 6.91 -16.82
C GLU A 532 1.99 7.90 -16.28
N ALA A 533 0.84 8.01 -16.95
CA ALA A 533 -0.27 8.81 -16.44
C ALA A 533 -0.76 8.29 -15.08
N GLU A 534 -0.79 6.96 -14.89
CA GLU A 534 -1.16 6.33 -13.63
C GLU A 534 -0.15 6.65 -12.51
N GLU A 535 1.14 6.52 -12.78
CA GLU A 535 2.19 6.85 -11.79
C GLU A 535 2.07 8.31 -11.34
N MET A 536 1.94 9.23 -12.30
CA MET A 536 1.75 10.66 -12.01
C MET A 536 0.42 10.94 -11.29
N ALA A 537 -0.64 10.16 -11.54
CA ALA A 537 -1.92 10.29 -10.85
C ALA A 537 -1.82 9.83 -9.38
N VAL A 538 -1.07 8.77 -9.09
CA VAL A 538 -0.76 8.35 -7.71
C VAL A 538 0.04 9.43 -6.98
N ASP A 539 1.03 10.04 -7.63
CA ASP A 539 1.80 11.16 -7.09
C ASP A 539 0.90 12.36 -6.79
N LEU A 540 0.04 12.73 -7.74
CA LEU A 540 -0.89 13.84 -7.58
C LEU A 540 -1.89 13.59 -6.45
N LEU A 541 -2.40 12.35 -6.32
CA LEU A 541 -3.29 11.95 -5.23
C LEU A 541 -2.61 12.05 -3.88
N ALA A 542 -1.34 11.62 -3.80
CA ALA A 542 -0.53 11.78 -2.62
C ALA A 542 -0.42 13.28 -2.31
N LEU A 543 0.13 14.10 -3.21
CA LEU A 543 0.33 15.54 -3.02
C LEU A 543 -0.96 16.28 -2.60
N GLN A 544 -2.11 15.89 -3.14
CA GLN A 544 -3.41 16.53 -2.89
C GLN A 544 -4.16 15.98 -1.66
N GLY A 545 -3.71 14.88 -1.04
CA GLY A 545 -4.37 14.28 0.12
C GLY A 545 -5.69 13.58 -0.21
N GLY A 546 -5.85 13.12 -1.46
CA GLY A 546 -6.98 12.31 -1.91
C GLY A 546 -8.32 13.03 -2.10
N ARG A 547 -8.73 13.98 -1.24
CA ARG A 547 -10.08 14.60 -1.26
C ARG A 547 -10.32 15.53 -2.45
N ASP A 548 -9.32 16.32 -2.84
CA ASP A 548 -9.46 17.35 -3.88
C ASP A 548 -9.00 16.90 -5.27
N ALA A 549 -8.63 15.63 -5.41
CA ALA A 549 -7.94 15.08 -6.58
C ALA A 549 -8.86 14.31 -7.52
N GLN A 550 -10.03 14.86 -7.85
CA GLN A 550 -11.04 14.16 -8.67
C GLN A 550 -10.48 13.78 -10.05
N THR A 551 -9.76 14.69 -10.72
CA THR A 551 -9.10 14.40 -12.00
C THR A 551 -8.12 13.23 -11.89
N ALA A 552 -7.32 13.16 -10.83
CA ALA A 552 -6.38 12.06 -10.63
C ALA A 552 -7.10 10.71 -10.45
N ARG A 553 -8.22 10.69 -9.71
CA ARG A 553 -9.06 9.48 -9.58
C ARG A 553 -9.68 9.04 -10.90
N LEU A 554 -10.15 9.98 -11.70
CA LEU A 554 -10.67 9.70 -13.05
C LEU A 554 -9.56 9.10 -13.92
N VAL A 555 -8.35 9.67 -13.89
CA VAL A 555 -7.18 9.14 -14.62
C VAL A 555 -6.80 7.75 -14.14
N LEU A 556 -6.75 7.47 -12.83
CA LEU A 556 -6.47 6.12 -12.33
C LEU A 556 -7.49 5.09 -12.82
N CYS A 557 -8.78 5.43 -12.81
CA CYS A 557 -9.82 4.55 -13.30
C CYS A 557 -9.68 4.33 -14.83
N ALA A 558 -9.47 5.41 -15.57
CA ALA A 558 -9.30 5.37 -17.02
C ALA A 558 -8.06 4.55 -17.41
N ALA A 559 -6.94 4.71 -16.70
CA ALA A 559 -5.72 3.96 -16.91
C ALA A 559 -5.94 2.46 -16.71
N SER A 560 -6.57 2.02 -15.62
CA SER A 560 -6.90 0.60 -15.40
C SER A 560 -7.79 0.04 -16.51
N LEU A 561 -8.80 0.79 -16.95
CA LEU A 561 -9.69 0.38 -18.03
C LEU A 561 -8.96 0.29 -19.39
N ALA A 562 -8.07 1.24 -19.68
CA ALA A 562 -7.26 1.27 -20.89
C ALA A 562 -6.23 0.13 -20.92
N GLN A 563 -5.59 -0.15 -19.78
CA GLN A 563 -4.64 -1.27 -19.60
C GLN A 563 -5.32 -2.65 -19.62
N ARG A 564 -6.65 -2.67 -19.47
CA ARG A 564 -7.50 -3.88 -19.35
C ARG A 564 -7.32 -4.61 -18.00
N ASP A 565 -6.90 -3.91 -16.96
CA ASP A 565 -6.89 -4.44 -15.59
C ASP A 565 -8.22 -4.16 -14.89
N TYR A 566 -9.20 -5.02 -15.16
CA TYR A 566 -10.53 -4.88 -14.59
C TYR A 566 -10.59 -5.16 -13.08
N GLN A 567 -9.63 -5.94 -12.55
CA GLN A 567 -9.58 -6.23 -11.11
C GLN A 567 -9.24 -4.95 -10.34
N GLU A 568 -8.35 -4.13 -10.91
CA GLU A 568 -7.95 -2.85 -10.36
C GLU A 568 -8.93 -1.70 -10.65
N ALA A 569 -9.66 -1.77 -11.77
CA ALA A 569 -10.65 -0.75 -12.12
C ALA A 569 -11.86 -0.72 -11.16
N VAL A 570 -12.41 -1.88 -10.78
CA VAL A 570 -13.62 -1.99 -9.93
C VAL A 570 -13.52 -1.22 -8.61
N PRO A 571 -12.48 -1.39 -7.78
CA PRO A 571 -12.37 -0.67 -6.52
C PRO A 571 -12.16 0.84 -6.73
N ARG A 572 -11.44 1.24 -7.78
CA ARG A 572 -11.22 2.65 -8.11
C ARG A 572 -12.52 3.34 -8.53
N LEU A 573 -13.38 2.65 -9.29
CA LEU A 573 -14.71 3.14 -9.68
C LEU A 573 -15.64 3.40 -8.49
N ALA A 574 -15.49 2.62 -7.41
CA ALA A 574 -16.26 2.80 -6.17
C ALA A 574 -15.82 4.06 -5.38
N LEU A 575 -14.64 4.62 -5.67
CA LEU A 575 -14.13 5.85 -5.05
C LEU A 575 -14.49 7.12 -5.85
N LEU A 576 -15.09 6.98 -7.03
CA LEU A 576 -15.55 8.10 -7.84
C LEU A 576 -16.87 8.67 -7.31
N ASN A 577 -17.09 9.96 -7.56
CA ASN A 577 -18.36 10.61 -7.21
C ASN A 577 -19.50 10.05 -8.09
N ASN A 578 -20.68 9.83 -7.49
CA ASN A 578 -21.85 9.35 -8.21
C ASN A 578 -22.53 10.45 -9.04
N ASP A 579 -22.36 11.71 -8.62
CA ASP A 579 -23.03 12.86 -9.23
C ASP A 579 -22.25 13.44 -10.43
N ASP A 580 -21.05 12.92 -10.69
CA ASP A 580 -20.20 13.38 -11.79
C ASP A 580 -20.44 12.57 -13.07
N VAL A 581 -20.79 13.27 -14.16
CA VAL A 581 -21.04 12.68 -15.48
C VAL A 581 -19.81 11.90 -15.98
N GLU A 582 -18.60 12.42 -15.79
CA GLU A 582 -17.37 11.75 -16.26
C GLU A 582 -17.11 10.45 -15.50
N ALA A 583 -17.37 10.44 -14.19
CA ALA A 583 -17.30 9.24 -13.37
C ALA A 583 -18.32 8.18 -13.81
N VAL A 584 -19.54 8.58 -14.13
CA VAL A 584 -20.58 7.65 -14.58
C VAL A 584 -20.32 7.14 -16.00
N ARG A 585 -19.72 7.94 -16.89
CA ARG A 585 -19.21 7.46 -18.18
C ARG A 585 -18.16 6.36 -18.01
N LEU A 586 -17.21 6.52 -17.08
CA LEU A 586 -16.22 5.49 -16.77
C LEU A 586 -16.86 4.19 -16.25
N ARG A 587 -17.89 4.29 -15.40
CA ARG A 587 -18.65 3.11 -14.93
C ARG A 587 -19.40 2.42 -16.07
N TRP A 588 -19.94 3.20 -17.00
CA TRP A 588 -20.61 2.66 -18.19
C TRP A 588 -19.61 1.92 -19.08
N VAL A 589 -18.45 2.50 -19.37
CA VAL A 589 -17.40 1.82 -20.12
C VAL A 589 -16.89 0.58 -19.39
N ALA A 590 -16.70 0.63 -18.07
CA ALA A 590 -16.32 -0.54 -17.28
C ALA A 590 -17.35 -1.66 -17.38
N SER A 591 -18.65 -1.31 -17.35
CA SER A 591 -19.75 -2.26 -17.51
C SER A 591 -19.76 -2.89 -18.91
N LEU A 592 -19.49 -2.09 -19.96
CA LEU A 592 -19.36 -2.57 -21.34
C LEU A 592 -18.18 -3.53 -21.52
N LEU A 593 -17.02 -3.21 -20.94
CA LEU A 593 -15.79 -3.99 -21.12
C LEU A 593 -15.77 -5.27 -20.27
N THR A 594 -16.42 -5.27 -19.10
CA THR A 594 -16.43 -6.43 -18.19
C THR A 594 -17.64 -7.34 -18.35
N GLY A 595 -18.79 -6.80 -18.79
CA GLY A 595 -20.07 -7.51 -18.89
C GLY A 595 -20.65 -7.95 -17.54
N LYS A 596 -20.16 -7.43 -16.41
CA LYS A 596 -20.56 -7.88 -15.05
C LYS A 596 -21.09 -6.75 -14.16
N GLN A 597 -20.64 -5.53 -14.37
CA GLN A 597 -20.96 -4.40 -13.50
C GLN A 597 -22.31 -3.81 -13.90
N HIS A 598 -23.16 -3.54 -12.90
CA HIS A 598 -24.47 -2.91 -13.12
C HIS A 598 -24.35 -1.41 -12.85
N LEU A 599 -24.98 -0.62 -13.70
CA LEU A 599 -25.10 0.82 -13.52
C LEU A 599 -26.27 1.13 -12.59
N ASP A 600 -26.08 2.04 -11.64
CA ASP A 600 -27.15 2.50 -10.75
C ASP A 600 -28.21 3.29 -11.52
N ARG A 601 -29.45 3.34 -11.01
CA ARG A 601 -30.59 4.01 -11.65
C ARG A 601 -30.31 5.49 -11.91
N ASP A 602 -29.72 6.18 -10.94
CA ASP A 602 -29.39 7.60 -11.06
C ASP A 602 -28.35 7.81 -12.17
N GLY A 603 -27.33 6.95 -12.24
CA GLY A 603 -26.33 6.97 -13.30
C GLY A 603 -26.93 6.70 -14.70
N GLN A 604 -27.89 5.78 -14.81
CA GLN A 604 -28.59 5.50 -16.08
C GLN A 604 -29.38 6.73 -16.54
N SER A 605 -30.06 7.41 -15.61
CA SER A 605 -30.83 8.62 -15.92
C SER A 605 -29.93 9.73 -16.45
N MET A 606 -28.77 9.94 -15.82
CA MET A 606 -27.80 10.96 -16.23
C MET A 606 -27.21 10.67 -17.62
N LEU A 607 -26.96 9.39 -17.91
CA LEU A 607 -26.42 8.97 -19.20
C LEU A 607 -27.44 8.90 -20.34
N SER A 608 -28.75 8.94 -20.09
CA SER A 608 -29.77 8.90 -21.16
C SER A 608 -29.77 10.18 -22.02
N VAL A 609 -29.35 11.30 -21.43
CA VAL A 609 -29.24 12.60 -22.10
C VAL A 609 -27.81 12.91 -22.57
N ASP A 610 -26.82 12.07 -22.24
CA ASP A 610 -25.42 12.30 -22.57
C ASP A 610 -25.14 12.10 -24.07
N PRO A 611 -24.75 13.15 -24.82
CA PRO A 611 -24.46 13.03 -26.25
C PRO A 611 -23.25 12.14 -26.53
N LEU A 612 -22.24 12.13 -25.65
CA LEU A 612 -21.02 11.36 -25.86
C LEU A 612 -21.28 9.85 -25.77
N ARG A 613 -22.14 9.43 -24.83
CA ARG A 613 -22.62 8.05 -24.78
C ARG A 613 -23.36 7.67 -26.06
N LYS A 614 -24.27 8.52 -26.55
CA LYS A 614 -25.01 8.24 -27.80
C LYS A 614 -24.10 8.04 -29.00
N ASP A 615 -23.06 8.87 -29.11
CA ASP A 615 -22.05 8.75 -30.15
C ASP A 615 -21.25 7.44 -30.03
N ASN A 616 -20.87 7.03 -28.81
CA ASN A 616 -20.20 5.74 -28.59
C ASN A 616 -21.13 4.55 -28.89
N ILE A 617 -22.42 4.62 -28.53
CA ILE A 617 -23.40 3.57 -28.86
C ILE A 617 -23.55 3.43 -30.38
N ARG A 618 -23.61 4.56 -31.11
CA ARG A 618 -23.61 4.54 -32.58
C ARG A 618 -22.38 3.82 -33.11
N MET A 619 -21.20 4.17 -32.63
CA MET A 619 -19.94 3.52 -33.03
C MET A 619 -19.95 2.01 -32.77
N LEU A 620 -20.49 1.56 -31.63
CA LEU A 620 -20.60 0.13 -31.31
C LEU A 620 -21.56 -0.61 -32.24
N LYS A 621 -22.68 0.03 -32.64
CA LYS A 621 -23.62 -0.52 -33.63
C LYS A 621 -22.96 -0.65 -35.01
N GLU A 622 -22.23 0.38 -35.43
CA GLU A 622 -21.43 0.36 -36.66
C GLU A 622 -20.38 -0.76 -36.63
N PHE A 623 -19.70 -0.95 -35.50
CA PHE A 623 -18.74 -2.02 -35.31
C PHE A 623 -19.38 -3.41 -35.43
N GLU A 624 -20.54 -3.62 -34.82
CA GLU A 624 -21.30 -4.89 -34.92
C GLU A 624 -21.74 -5.18 -36.36
N GLN A 625 -22.13 -4.15 -37.10
CA GLN A 625 -22.56 -4.27 -38.51
C GLN A 625 -21.39 -4.36 -39.49
N GLY A 626 -20.17 -4.02 -39.05
CA GLY A 626 -19.01 -3.88 -39.92
C GLY A 626 -19.13 -2.71 -40.91
N GLU A 627 -19.99 -1.74 -40.61
CA GLU A 627 -20.23 -0.56 -41.43
C GLU A 627 -19.45 0.64 -40.89
N THR A 628 -19.13 1.57 -41.78
CA THR A 628 -18.51 2.84 -41.41
C THR A 628 -19.30 3.97 -42.04
N THR A 629 -19.87 4.84 -41.20
CA THR A 629 -20.63 6.00 -41.66
C THR A 629 -20.06 7.26 -41.05
N LEU A 630 -19.97 8.33 -41.85
CA LEU A 630 -19.56 9.63 -41.36
C LEU A 630 -20.72 10.30 -40.63
N ARG A 631 -20.42 11.03 -39.57
CA ARG A 631 -21.41 11.86 -38.88
C ARG A 631 -21.83 13.07 -39.70
N SER A 632 -23.12 13.37 -39.67
CA SER A 632 -23.72 14.56 -40.30
C SER A 632 -23.84 15.76 -39.35
N GLY A 633 -23.64 15.54 -38.04
CA GLY A 633 -23.77 16.56 -36.99
C GLY A 633 -22.62 17.56 -36.93
N HIS A 634 -22.81 18.64 -36.17
CA HIS A 634 -21.80 19.67 -35.97
C HIS A 634 -20.63 19.14 -35.12
N VAL A 635 -19.40 19.24 -35.64
CA VAL A 635 -18.16 18.84 -34.95
C VAL A 635 -17.59 20.05 -34.21
N ARG A 636 -18.16 20.40 -33.05
CA ARG A 636 -17.71 21.58 -32.28
C ARG A 636 -16.89 21.19 -31.06
N GLN A 637 -17.39 20.27 -30.24
CA GLN A 637 -16.73 19.93 -28.98
C GLN A 637 -15.44 19.10 -29.23
N PRO A 638 -14.41 19.23 -28.36
CA PRO A 638 -13.20 18.42 -28.43
C PRO A 638 -13.41 16.92 -28.63
N ALA A 639 -14.31 16.32 -27.84
CA ALA A 639 -14.64 14.89 -27.96
C ALA A 639 -15.27 14.53 -29.31
N GLN A 640 -16.12 15.40 -29.84
CA GLN A 640 -16.72 15.20 -31.16
C GLN A 640 -15.67 15.29 -32.27
N ARG A 641 -14.66 16.15 -32.14
CA ARG A 641 -13.52 16.24 -33.09
C ARG A 641 -12.70 14.96 -33.09
N ALA A 642 -12.35 14.46 -31.90
CA ALA A 642 -11.61 13.21 -31.75
C ALA A 642 -12.36 12.02 -32.37
N MET A 643 -13.65 11.87 -32.07
CA MET A 643 -14.48 10.80 -32.63
C MET A 643 -14.63 10.93 -34.15
N TYR A 644 -14.79 12.14 -34.67
CA TYR A 644 -14.87 12.39 -36.10
C TYR A 644 -13.57 12.01 -36.84
N LEU A 645 -12.40 12.33 -36.27
CA LEU A 645 -11.12 11.88 -36.83
C LEU A 645 -10.97 10.36 -36.78
N ALA A 646 -11.52 9.69 -35.76
CA ALA A 646 -11.58 8.24 -35.70
C ALA A 646 -12.47 7.63 -36.78
N GLU A 647 -13.61 8.25 -37.10
CA GLU A 647 -14.46 7.87 -38.24
C GLU A 647 -13.67 7.97 -39.57
N ILE A 648 -12.90 9.06 -39.76
CA ILE A 648 -12.01 9.24 -40.91
C ILE A 648 -10.93 8.15 -40.95
N ALA A 649 -10.33 7.80 -39.80
CA ALA A 649 -9.33 6.74 -39.72
C ALA A 649 -9.87 5.39 -40.24
N ARG A 650 -11.14 5.07 -39.95
CA ARG A 650 -11.80 3.86 -40.45
C ARG A 650 -11.97 3.88 -41.97
N LEU A 651 -12.35 5.03 -42.55
CA LEU A 651 -12.41 5.17 -44.01
C LEU A 651 -11.04 5.05 -44.68
N ARG A 652 -9.97 5.56 -44.05
CA ARG A 652 -8.58 5.38 -44.51
C ARG A 652 -8.21 3.89 -44.59
N MET A 653 -8.56 3.11 -43.57
CA MET A 653 -8.31 1.66 -43.56
C MET A 653 -9.08 0.93 -44.68
N MET A 654 -10.28 1.42 -45.03
CA MET A 654 -11.09 0.91 -46.14
C MET A 654 -10.68 1.46 -47.52
N ARG A 655 -9.57 2.22 -47.63
CA ARG A 655 -9.11 2.88 -48.86
C ARG A 655 -10.12 3.88 -49.47
N ARG A 656 -11.01 4.45 -48.66
CA ARG A 656 -11.97 5.49 -49.05
C ARG A 656 -11.45 6.89 -48.71
N SER A 657 -10.17 7.15 -48.99
CA SER A 657 -9.49 8.38 -48.57
C SER A 657 -9.99 9.63 -49.29
N GLU A 658 -10.40 9.53 -50.56
CA GLU A 658 -10.97 10.66 -51.31
C GLU A 658 -12.31 11.15 -50.72
N GLU A 659 -13.20 10.21 -50.39
CA GLU A 659 -14.48 10.52 -49.75
C GLU A 659 -14.27 11.18 -48.37
N ALA A 660 -13.36 10.61 -47.57
CA ALA A 660 -13.00 11.15 -46.27
C ALA A 660 -12.40 12.56 -46.38
N LEU A 661 -11.54 12.81 -47.38
CA LEU A 661 -10.96 14.12 -47.64
C LEU A 661 -12.04 15.15 -47.99
N ASN A 662 -12.93 14.81 -48.91
CA ASN A 662 -14.02 15.69 -49.33
C ASN A 662 -14.94 16.07 -48.16
N HIS A 663 -15.18 15.14 -47.22
CA HIS A 663 -15.99 15.42 -46.03
C HIS A 663 -15.23 16.25 -44.99
N LEU A 664 -13.94 15.96 -44.77
CA LEU A 664 -13.07 16.71 -43.87
C LEU A 664 -12.96 18.18 -44.29
N GLU A 665 -12.69 18.45 -45.57
CA GLU A 665 -12.55 19.83 -46.07
C GLU A 665 -13.86 20.62 -45.95
N ARG A 666 -15.01 20.00 -46.25
CA ARG A 666 -16.33 20.61 -46.04
C ARG A 666 -16.57 20.93 -44.57
N THR A 667 -16.16 20.05 -43.66
CA THR A 667 -16.32 20.23 -42.22
C THR A 667 -15.42 21.36 -41.72
N MET A 668 -14.14 21.37 -42.10
CA MET A 668 -13.19 22.43 -41.73
C MET A 668 -13.64 23.81 -42.20
N ARG A 669 -14.18 23.93 -43.43
CA ARG A 669 -14.74 25.19 -43.95
C ARG A 669 -15.91 25.72 -43.12
N ARG A 670 -16.72 24.84 -42.51
CA ARG A 670 -17.88 25.22 -41.69
C ARG A 670 -17.50 25.64 -40.27
N MET A 671 -16.34 25.23 -39.76
CA MET A 671 -15.97 25.43 -38.37
C MET A 671 -15.59 26.89 -38.03
N ASN A 672 -15.23 27.73 -39.01
CA ASN A 672 -14.83 29.15 -38.83
C ASN A 672 -13.73 29.40 -37.76
N GLU A 673 -13.13 28.37 -37.18
CA GLU A 673 -12.09 28.47 -36.16
C GLU A 673 -10.71 28.63 -36.79
N SER A 674 -9.86 29.43 -36.14
CA SER A 674 -8.44 29.55 -36.44
C SER A 674 -7.73 28.23 -36.13
N THR A 675 -7.37 27.51 -37.21
CA THR A 675 -6.41 26.40 -37.27
C THR A 675 -6.64 25.20 -36.33
N TRP A 676 -7.39 24.20 -36.83
CA TRP A 676 -7.40 22.84 -36.26
C TRP A 676 -6.20 22.02 -36.78
N VAL A 677 -5.18 21.84 -35.95
CA VAL A 677 -3.87 21.28 -36.34
C VAL A 677 -3.97 19.81 -36.72
N GLN A 678 -4.56 18.98 -35.88
CA GLN A 678 -4.77 17.55 -36.12
C GLN A 678 -5.66 17.31 -37.34
N GLY A 679 -6.67 18.16 -37.57
CA GLY A 679 -7.48 18.12 -38.79
C GLY A 679 -6.66 18.34 -40.06
N ARG A 680 -5.80 19.37 -40.08
CA ARG A 680 -4.90 19.64 -41.21
C ARG A 680 -3.82 18.56 -41.38
N LEU A 681 -3.36 17.94 -40.28
CA LEU A 681 -2.46 16.79 -40.32
C LEU A 681 -3.14 15.58 -40.98
N VAL A 682 -4.37 15.26 -40.58
CA VAL A 682 -5.15 14.16 -41.18
C VAL A 682 -5.48 14.45 -42.64
N GLN A 683 -5.75 15.71 -43.00
CA GLN A 683 -5.88 16.14 -44.41
C GLN A 683 -4.62 15.81 -45.21
N ALA A 684 -3.42 16.08 -44.66
CA ALA A 684 -2.17 15.73 -45.31
C ALA A 684 -2.00 14.20 -45.47
N LEU A 685 -2.35 13.43 -44.43
CA LEU A 685 -2.30 11.96 -44.48
C LEU A 685 -3.27 11.38 -45.53
N LEU A 686 -4.47 11.95 -45.66
CA LEU A 686 -5.44 11.56 -46.70
C LEU A 686 -4.93 11.86 -48.11
N ASN A 687 -4.30 13.03 -48.31
CA ASN A 687 -3.62 13.35 -49.57
C ASN A 687 -2.48 12.36 -49.87
N PHE A 688 -1.74 11.93 -48.86
CA PHE A 688 -0.67 10.96 -49.02
C PHE A 688 -1.21 9.60 -49.48
N ASP A 689 -2.29 9.11 -48.85
CA ASP A 689 -2.94 7.84 -49.20
C ASP A 689 -3.48 7.85 -50.64
N ASP A 690 -3.94 9.01 -51.12
CA ASP A 690 -4.47 9.22 -52.48
C ASP A 690 -3.36 9.48 -53.53
N GLY A 691 -2.09 9.27 -53.18
CA GLY A 691 -0.96 9.43 -54.09
C GLY A 691 -0.44 10.87 -54.26
N ARG A 692 -1.09 11.87 -53.65
CA ARG A 692 -0.66 13.29 -53.64
C ARG A 692 0.46 13.55 -52.63
N SER A 693 1.55 12.78 -52.76
CA SER A 693 2.66 12.75 -51.81
C SER A 693 3.34 14.10 -51.59
N LEU A 694 3.59 14.87 -52.66
CA LEU A 694 4.27 16.16 -52.56
C LEU A 694 3.46 17.18 -51.75
N THR A 695 2.15 17.27 -52.02
CA THR A 695 1.21 18.12 -51.28
C THR A 695 1.20 17.73 -49.80
N ALA A 696 1.05 16.44 -49.50
CA ALA A 696 1.05 15.94 -48.14
C ALA A 696 2.32 16.30 -47.37
N ILE A 697 3.50 16.04 -47.96
CA ILE A 697 4.79 16.32 -47.33
C ILE A 697 4.98 17.81 -47.08
N ASN A 698 4.61 18.67 -48.04
CA ASN A 698 4.71 20.12 -47.88
C ASN A 698 3.80 20.62 -46.76
N THR A 699 2.55 20.13 -46.68
CA THR A 699 1.63 20.48 -45.59
C THR A 699 2.16 20.03 -44.23
N VAL A 700 2.74 18.83 -44.11
CA VAL A 700 3.34 18.37 -42.84
C VAL A 700 4.55 19.22 -42.47
N LYS A 701 5.39 19.63 -43.43
CA LYS A 701 6.54 20.52 -43.18
C LYS A 701 6.10 21.93 -42.73
N GLU A 702 5.06 22.48 -43.33
CA GLU A 702 4.44 23.74 -42.89
C GLU A 702 3.92 23.61 -41.45
N LEU A 703 3.15 22.56 -41.16
CA LEU A 703 2.66 22.28 -39.81
C LEU A 703 3.79 22.12 -38.80
N ALA A 704 4.88 21.46 -39.17
CA ALA A 704 6.03 21.28 -38.29
C ALA A 704 6.78 22.59 -38.03
N LYS A 705 6.74 23.56 -38.95
CA LYS A 705 7.31 24.89 -38.76
C LYS A 705 6.44 25.75 -37.84
N ASP A 706 5.12 25.70 -38.02
CA ASP A 706 4.17 26.49 -37.23
C ASP A 706 3.93 25.87 -35.84
N TYR A 707 3.94 24.54 -35.75
CA TYR A 707 3.64 23.76 -34.54
C TYR A 707 4.73 22.71 -34.21
N PRO A 708 5.98 23.13 -33.94
CA PRO A 708 7.13 22.22 -33.82
C PRO A 708 7.10 21.25 -32.63
N ARG A 709 6.30 21.54 -31.59
CA ARG A 709 6.19 20.73 -30.37
C ARG A 709 4.97 19.81 -30.38
N HIS A 710 4.13 19.88 -31.41
CA HIS A 710 2.90 19.09 -31.47
C HIS A 710 3.20 17.59 -31.68
N PRO A 711 2.87 16.69 -30.74
CA PRO A 711 3.34 15.30 -30.78
C PRO A 711 2.92 14.54 -32.04
N HIS A 712 1.67 14.69 -32.48
CA HIS A 712 1.20 14.01 -33.69
C HIS A 712 1.93 14.46 -34.97
N VAL A 713 2.20 15.76 -35.12
CA VAL A 713 2.91 16.32 -36.29
C VAL A 713 4.35 15.82 -36.30
N ARG A 714 5.02 15.88 -35.15
CA ARG A 714 6.39 15.37 -34.97
C ARG A 714 6.50 13.90 -35.30
N ALA A 715 5.57 13.08 -34.81
CA ALA A 715 5.59 11.64 -35.02
C ALA A 715 5.38 11.27 -36.50
N VAL A 716 4.46 11.95 -37.21
CA VAL A 716 4.30 11.77 -38.67
C VAL A 716 5.53 12.24 -39.44
N LEU A 717 6.13 13.37 -39.04
CA LEU A 717 7.36 13.86 -39.65
C LEU A 717 8.52 12.87 -39.47
N HIS A 718 8.62 12.23 -38.30
CA HIS A 718 9.59 11.17 -38.04
C HIS A 718 9.38 9.95 -38.94
N GLN A 719 8.13 9.51 -39.13
CA GLN A 719 7.83 8.44 -40.10
C GLN A 719 8.19 8.83 -41.54
N LEU A 720 7.90 10.07 -41.96
CA LEU A 720 8.31 10.55 -43.27
C LEU A 720 9.83 10.60 -43.43
N ALA A 721 10.56 10.90 -42.36
CA ALA A 721 12.02 10.86 -42.35
C ALA A 721 12.56 9.43 -42.47
N LEU A 722 11.94 8.45 -41.81
CA LEU A 722 12.27 7.02 -41.97
C LEU A 722 12.07 6.53 -43.42
N LEU A 723 11.11 7.12 -44.14
CA LEU A 723 10.87 6.87 -45.56
C LEU A 723 11.81 7.67 -46.49
N GLY A 724 12.75 8.46 -45.96
CA GLY A 724 13.65 9.32 -46.75
C GLY A 724 12.97 10.54 -47.38
N LYS A 725 11.75 10.89 -46.95
CA LYS A 725 10.92 11.96 -47.55
C LYS A 725 10.98 13.30 -46.80
N ALA A 726 11.52 13.31 -45.58
CA ALA A 726 11.64 14.51 -44.75
C ALA A 726 12.90 14.50 -43.88
N THR A 727 13.24 15.67 -43.32
CA THR A 727 14.30 15.78 -42.31
C THR A 727 13.75 15.40 -40.94
N ARG A 728 14.53 14.65 -40.18
CA ARG A 728 14.13 14.20 -38.85
C ARG A 728 14.07 15.39 -37.88
N PRO A 729 13.00 15.52 -37.05
CA PRO A 729 12.96 16.53 -36.01
C PRO A 729 13.94 16.20 -34.86
N PRO A 730 14.50 17.21 -34.17
CA PRO A 730 15.30 16.97 -32.96
C PRO A 730 14.42 16.40 -31.85
N SER A 731 15.00 15.60 -30.95
CA SER A 731 14.27 15.00 -29.82
C SER A 731 13.66 16.06 -28.89
N GLU A 732 12.42 15.84 -28.45
CA GLU A 732 11.73 16.75 -27.54
C GLU A 732 12.36 16.71 -26.13
N PRO A 733 12.82 17.84 -25.57
CA PRO A 733 13.56 17.88 -24.29
C PRO A 733 12.73 17.37 -23.09
N THR A 734 11.42 17.64 -23.09
CA THR A 734 10.50 17.22 -22.02
C THR A 734 10.21 15.71 -22.01
N LYS A 735 10.61 14.99 -23.07
CA LYS A 735 10.28 13.55 -23.31
C LYS A 735 8.79 13.26 -23.50
N ILE A 736 7.97 14.29 -23.72
CA ILE A 736 6.53 14.21 -24.00
C ILE A 736 6.36 14.04 -25.52
N HIS A 737 6.60 12.82 -25.98
CA HIS A 737 6.55 12.42 -27.38
C HIS A 737 5.98 11.00 -27.55
N TRP A 738 5.67 10.65 -28.80
CA TRP A 738 5.35 9.28 -29.20
C TRP A 738 6.57 8.38 -29.13
N VAL A 739 6.42 7.14 -28.67
CA VAL A 739 7.54 6.19 -28.46
C VAL A 739 8.37 5.95 -29.73
N ILE A 740 7.76 6.10 -30.93
CA ILE A 740 8.44 5.96 -32.23
C ILE A 740 9.63 6.92 -32.42
N GLU A 741 9.67 8.04 -31.68
CA GLU A 741 10.80 8.98 -31.76
C GLU A 741 12.11 8.38 -31.19
N ARG A 742 12.02 7.29 -30.40
CA ARG A 742 13.16 6.54 -29.84
C ARG A 742 13.61 5.43 -30.81
N GLU A 743 14.76 5.61 -31.44
CA GLU A 743 15.22 4.79 -32.58
C GLU A 743 15.47 3.30 -32.30
N THR A 744 15.91 2.94 -31.10
CA THR A 744 16.54 1.63 -30.91
C THR A 744 15.60 0.53 -30.41
N ASP A 745 14.39 0.86 -29.94
CA ASP A 745 13.53 -0.15 -29.31
C ASP A 745 12.02 0.16 -29.29
N TRP A 746 11.54 1.02 -30.18
CA TRP A 746 10.14 1.45 -30.12
C TRP A 746 9.14 0.30 -30.25
N LYS A 747 9.50 -0.79 -30.95
CA LYS A 747 8.64 -1.97 -31.14
C LYS A 747 8.34 -2.68 -29.81
N HIS A 748 9.36 -2.92 -29.00
CA HIS A 748 9.20 -3.56 -27.68
C HIS A 748 8.55 -2.60 -26.66
N ALA A 749 8.74 -1.30 -26.83
CA ALA A 749 8.12 -0.27 -25.98
C ALA A 749 6.69 0.12 -26.44
N TRP A 750 6.26 -0.23 -27.66
CA TRP A 750 4.94 0.17 -28.18
C TRP A 750 3.76 -0.33 -27.32
N PRO A 751 3.79 -1.54 -26.72
CA PRO A 751 2.73 -1.99 -25.82
C PRO A 751 2.43 -1.05 -24.64
N LEU A 752 3.33 -0.11 -24.31
CA LEU A 752 3.07 0.98 -23.35
C LEU A 752 1.96 1.96 -23.81
N HIS A 753 1.65 1.99 -25.11
CA HIS A 753 0.49 2.67 -25.67
C HIS A 753 -0.69 1.68 -25.75
N ASN A 754 -1.39 1.48 -24.63
CA ASN A 754 -2.36 0.39 -24.44
C ASN A 754 -3.55 0.43 -25.42
N VAL A 755 -3.87 1.61 -25.96
CA VAL A 755 -5.06 1.86 -26.79
C VAL A 755 -4.73 2.17 -28.25
N ALA A 756 -3.46 2.42 -28.60
CA ALA A 756 -3.05 2.82 -29.94
C ALA A 756 -2.44 1.65 -30.74
N VAL A 757 -2.83 1.55 -32.01
CA VAL A 757 -2.27 0.57 -32.97
C VAL A 757 -0.86 0.98 -33.36
N ALA A 758 0.05 0.01 -33.54
CA ALA A 758 1.42 0.29 -33.92
C ALA A 758 1.55 0.83 -35.36
N PRO A 759 2.59 1.64 -35.64
CA PRO A 759 2.85 2.18 -36.97
C PRO A 759 3.26 1.12 -38.01
N VAL A 760 3.66 -0.07 -37.56
CA VAL A 760 3.97 -1.26 -38.38
C VAL A 760 3.55 -2.48 -37.56
N LEU A 761 3.05 -3.53 -38.21
CA LEU A 761 2.54 -4.75 -37.60
C LEU A 761 3.32 -5.99 -38.07
N ASP A 762 4.65 -5.92 -38.10
CA ASP A 762 5.50 -7.00 -38.62
C ASP A 762 5.72 -8.16 -37.64
N THR A 763 5.53 -7.93 -36.33
CA THR A 763 5.64 -8.97 -35.31
C THR A 763 4.26 -9.47 -34.85
N GLN A 764 4.21 -10.73 -34.42
CA GLN A 764 2.99 -11.32 -33.84
C GLN A 764 2.51 -10.55 -32.60
N GLU A 765 3.43 -10.07 -31.77
CA GLU A 765 3.11 -9.29 -30.57
C GLU A 765 2.41 -7.98 -30.92
N LEU A 766 2.87 -7.26 -31.95
CA LEU A 766 2.25 -6.02 -32.41
C LEU A 766 0.86 -6.26 -33.02
N LYS A 767 0.67 -7.35 -33.78
CA LYS A 767 -0.65 -7.74 -34.30
C LYS A 767 -1.64 -8.10 -33.18
N GLN A 768 -1.19 -8.82 -32.15
CA GLN A 768 -2.01 -9.12 -30.98
C GLN A 768 -2.33 -7.87 -30.17
N HIS A 769 -1.35 -6.98 -29.99
CA HIS A 769 -1.54 -5.68 -29.36
C HIS A 769 -2.57 -4.84 -30.11
N ALA A 770 -2.49 -4.75 -31.44
CA ALA A 770 -3.44 -4.00 -32.26
C ALA A 770 -4.90 -4.42 -32.02
N LEU A 771 -5.17 -5.73 -31.92
CA LEU A 771 -6.52 -6.23 -31.61
C LEU A 771 -6.97 -5.96 -30.17
N LYS A 772 -6.04 -5.98 -29.21
CA LYS A 772 -6.34 -5.67 -27.81
C LYS A 772 -6.58 -4.16 -27.61
N ALA A 773 -5.85 -3.35 -28.36
CA ALA A 773 -5.90 -1.89 -28.34
C ALA A 773 -7.17 -1.38 -29.04
N ASN A 774 -7.33 -1.69 -30.34
CA ASN A 774 -8.45 -1.24 -31.14
C ASN A 774 -8.80 -2.24 -32.26
N ALA A 775 -9.93 -2.92 -32.09
CA ALA A 775 -10.47 -3.95 -32.97
C ALA A 775 -10.87 -3.43 -34.35
N TRP A 776 -11.03 -2.11 -34.52
CA TRP A 776 -11.21 -1.51 -35.84
C TRP A 776 -10.03 -1.79 -36.79
N SER A 777 -8.85 -2.17 -36.26
CA SER A 777 -7.73 -2.66 -37.06
C SER A 777 -8.08 -3.84 -37.97
N LEU A 778 -9.12 -4.62 -37.65
CA LEU A 778 -9.63 -5.70 -38.52
C LEU A 778 -10.13 -5.21 -39.88
N LEU A 779 -10.48 -3.92 -40.03
CA LEU A 779 -10.81 -3.33 -41.33
C LEU A 779 -9.65 -3.36 -42.32
N LEU A 780 -8.40 -3.52 -41.85
CA LEU A 780 -7.23 -3.69 -42.70
C LEU A 780 -7.16 -5.09 -43.34
N GLY A 781 -7.85 -6.08 -42.77
CA GLY A 781 -7.89 -7.44 -43.28
C GLY A 781 -9.02 -7.67 -44.28
N GLU A 782 -8.87 -8.65 -45.16
CA GLU A 782 -9.83 -8.95 -46.24
C GLU A 782 -11.24 -9.34 -45.74
N GLN A 783 -11.35 -9.86 -44.52
CA GLN A 783 -12.62 -10.32 -43.93
C GLN A 783 -13.39 -9.20 -43.20
N GLY A 784 -12.78 -8.02 -43.03
CA GLY A 784 -13.34 -6.91 -42.26
C GLY A 784 -13.68 -7.29 -40.81
N VAL A 785 -14.63 -6.57 -40.22
CA VAL A 785 -15.05 -6.73 -38.81
C VAL A 785 -16.07 -7.88 -38.61
N SER A 786 -16.51 -8.53 -39.70
CA SER A 786 -17.72 -9.38 -39.77
C SER A 786 -17.75 -10.67 -38.92
N LYS A 787 -16.71 -10.99 -38.14
CA LYS A 787 -16.71 -12.12 -37.19
C LYS A 787 -16.23 -11.68 -35.81
N PRO A 788 -16.92 -12.05 -34.71
CA PRO A 788 -16.42 -11.81 -33.36
C PRO A 788 -15.04 -12.47 -33.25
N ALA A 789 -14.04 -11.66 -32.91
CA ALA A 789 -12.63 -11.96 -33.09
C ALA A 789 -12.23 -13.25 -32.35
N GLY A 790 -12.16 -14.35 -33.08
CA GLY A 790 -11.62 -15.60 -32.56
C GLY A 790 -10.15 -15.43 -32.15
N LYS A 791 -9.63 -16.33 -31.31
CA LYS A 791 -8.24 -16.30 -30.77
C LYS A 791 -7.12 -16.15 -31.82
N LYS A 792 -7.41 -16.34 -33.11
CA LYS A 792 -6.46 -16.25 -34.24
C LYS A 792 -6.72 -15.08 -35.19
N ALA A 793 -7.60 -14.13 -34.85
CA ALA A 793 -7.93 -12.98 -35.70
C ALA A 793 -6.70 -12.13 -36.05
N TYR A 794 -5.66 -12.12 -35.20
CA TYR A 794 -4.43 -11.36 -35.43
C TYR A 794 -3.69 -11.77 -36.72
N LYS A 795 -3.93 -13.00 -37.21
CA LYS A 795 -3.33 -13.50 -38.45
C LYS A 795 -3.87 -12.83 -39.71
N GLN A 796 -5.03 -12.17 -39.62
CA GLN A 796 -5.68 -11.50 -40.75
C GLN A 796 -5.14 -10.08 -40.97
N LEU A 797 -4.37 -9.55 -40.00
CA LEU A 797 -3.83 -8.20 -40.10
C LEU A 797 -2.62 -8.17 -41.04
N PRO A 798 -2.56 -7.21 -41.99
CA PRO A 798 -1.37 -6.99 -42.80
C PRO A 798 -0.21 -6.45 -41.95
N ASP A 799 1.00 -6.51 -42.49
CA ASP A 799 2.20 -5.98 -41.82
C ASP A 799 2.27 -4.44 -41.94
N GLU A 800 1.78 -3.90 -43.06
CA GLU A 800 1.74 -2.47 -43.34
C GLU A 800 0.41 -1.85 -42.91
N VAL A 801 0.49 -0.64 -42.35
CA VAL A 801 -0.68 0.18 -42.00
C VAL A 801 -0.55 1.57 -42.63
N PRO A 802 -1.68 2.26 -42.90
CA PRO A 802 -1.65 3.65 -43.37
C PRO A 802 -0.77 4.55 -42.49
N LEU A 803 -0.01 5.43 -43.14
CA LEU A 803 0.91 6.36 -42.46
C LEU A 803 0.16 7.15 -41.38
N GLY A 804 0.75 7.26 -40.19
CA GLY A 804 0.20 8.03 -39.08
C GLY A 804 -1.16 7.55 -38.54
N LEU A 805 -1.64 6.34 -38.84
CA LEU A 805 -2.96 5.85 -38.42
C LEU A 805 -3.20 5.97 -36.90
N TYR A 806 -2.17 5.68 -36.09
CA TYR A 806 -2.20 5.75 -34.63
C TYR A 806 -2.47 7.15 -34.06
N THR A 807 -2.40 8.21 -34.88
CA THR A 807 -2.61 9.59 -34.42
C THR A 807 -4.09 9.98 -34.32
N HIS A 808 -4.99 9.22 -34.93
CA HIS A 808 -6.43 9.54 -35.00
C HIS A 808 -7.35 8.31 -34.99
N LEU A 809 -6.83 7.09 -35.11
CA LEU A 809 -7.64 5.90 -34.90
C LEU A 809 -8.01 5.78 -33.41
N GLY A 810 -9.31 5.92 -33.11
CA GLY A 810 -9.84 5.84 -31.76
C GLY A 810 -10.95 4.79 -31.60
N GLY A 811 -11.14 4.32 -30.36
CA GLY A 811 -12.20 3.40 -29.93
C GLY A 811 -13.27 4.11 -29.10
N LEU A 812 -13.54 3.60 -27.89
CA LEU A 812 -14.46 4.21 -26.94
C LEU A 812 -13.88 5.52 -26.40
N THR A 813 -14.53 6.65 -26.71
CA THR A 813 -14.06 7.98 -26.32
C THR A 813 -14.84 8.49 -25.11
N ILE A 814 -14.13 8.93 -24.07
CA ILE A 814 -14.71 9.62 -22.91
C ILE A 814 -14.07 11.00 -22.73
N THR A 815 -14.41 11.70 -21.66
CA THR A 815 -13.71 12.93 -21.26
C THR A 815 -13.15 12.81 -19.85
N ILE A 816 -12.01 13.47 -19.63
CA ILE A 816 -11.41 13.67 -18.31
C ILE A 816 -11.14 15.17 -18.17
N SER A 817 -11.83 15.84 -17.25
CA SER A 817 -11.81 17.29 -17.11
C SER A 817 -12.09 18.03 -18.43
N GLY A 818 -13.03 17.49 -19.24
CA GLY A 818 -13.40 18.02 -20.56
C GLY A 818 -12.42 17.70 -21.71
N MET A 819 -11.23 17.18 -21.43
CA MET A 819 -10.29 16.70 -22.44
C MET A 819 -10.78 15.36 -23.01
N PRO A 820 -10.80 15.15 -24.33
CA PRO A 820 -11.20 13.89 -24.92
C PRO A 820 -10.12 12.83 -24.77
N VAL A 821 -10.53 11.61 -24.41
CA VAL A 821 -9.61 10.52 -24.12
C VAL A 821 -10.12 9.20 -24.69
N ASP A 822 -9.25 8.44 -25.35
CA ASP A 822 -9.57 7.15 -25.94
C ASP A 822 -9.23 6.00 -24.97
N LEU A 823 -10.22 5.14 -24.69
CA LEU A 823 -10.06 3.92 -23.91
C LEU A 823 -9.88 2.67 -24.80
N GLY A 824 -9.78 2.86 -26.11
CA GLY A 824 -9.65 1.81 -27.11
C GLY A 824 -10.94 0.99 -27.27
N LEU A 825 -10.89 -0.02 -28.12
CA LEU A 825 -12.00 -0.95 -28.35
C LEU A 825 -11.43 -2.37 -28.50
N PRO A 826 -11.45 -3.20 -27.44
CA PRO A 826 -10.80 -4.49 -27.52
C PRO A 826 -11.65 -5.50 -28.30
N SER A 827 -10.99 -6.41 -29.00
CA SER A 827 -11.65 -7.40 -29.86
C SER A 827 -12.50 -8.45 -29.12
N ASN A 828 -12.34 -8.55 -27.81
CA ASN A 828 -13.07 -9.47 -26.93
C ASN A 828 -14.32 -8.85 -26.27
N ILE A 829 -14.74 -7.66 -26.69
CA ILE A 829 -15.94 -7.00 -26.17
C ILE A 829 -17.21 -7.82 -26.46
N ASP A 830 -18.01 -8.09 -25.44
CA ASP A 830 -19.27 -8.86 -25.58
C ASP A 830 -20.47 -7.91 -25.71
N ILE A 831 -20.75 -7.51 -26.96
CA ILE A 831 -21.88 -6.63 -27.30
C ILE A 831 -23.23 -7.28 -26.95
N GLY A 832 -23.31 -8.63 -27.02
CA GLY A 832 -24.51 -9.37 -26.65
C GLY A 832 -24.82 -9.27 -25.15
N ALA A 833 -23.80 -9.41 -24.30
CA ALA A 833 -23.91 -9.17 -22.87
C ALA A 833 -24.27 -7.71 -22.56
N ALA A 834 -23.65 -6.75 -23.25
CA ALA A 834 -23.95 -5.33 -23.09
C ALA A 834 -25.42 -5.00 -23.39
N ARG A 835 -26.01 -5.62 -24.41
CA ARG A 835 -27.43 -5.47 -24.75
C ARG A 835 -28.35 -6.08 -23.69
N LYS A 836 -28.01 -7.25 -23.16
CA LYS A 836 -28.77 -7.89 -22.05
C LYS A 836 -28.78 -7.04 -20.78
N LEU A 837 -27.73 -6.24 -20.56
CA LEU A 837 -27.60 -5.33 -19.43
C LEU A 837 -28.24 -3.94 -19.69
N GLY A 838 -28.88 -3.71 -20.84
CA GLY A 838 -29.49 -2.43 -21.20
C GLY A 838 -28.50 -1.29 -21.40
N LEU A 839 -27.21 -1.59 -21.59
CA LEU A 839 -26.15 -0.56 -21.69
C LEU A 839 -26.18 0.19 -23.03
N LEU A 840 -26.80 -0.42 -24.04
CA LEU A 840 -26.90 0.08 -25.42
C LEU A 840 -28.28 0.71 -25.72
N ASP A 841 -29.16 0.76 -24.72
CA ASP A 841 -30.47 1.39 -24.83
C ASP A 841 -30.31 2.92 -24.78
N ALA A 842 -30.99 3.60 -25.71
CA ALA A 842 -30.81 5.02 -26.01
C ALA A 842 -31.52 5.96 -25.02
#